data_AF-A0A7R9LZP8-F1
#
_entry.id   AF-A0A7R9LZP8-F1
#
_cell.length_a   1.000
_cell.length_b   1.000
_cell.length_c   1.000
_cell.angle_alpha   90.00
_cell.angle_beta   90.00
_cell.angle_gamma   90.00
#
_symmetry.space_group_name_H-M   'P 1'
#
loop_
_entity.id
_entity.type
_entity.pdbx_description
1 polymer ?
#
loop_
_entity_poly.entity_id
_entity_poly.type
_entity_poly.pdbx_seq_one_letter_code
_entity_poly.pdbx_strand_id
1 'polypeptide(L)'
;MSESDYFTAMFATNEWLESKTNSMRLEETLLQPLINVLKMSYGFRVDTNEWKLQEMNETIITANRYQFRRIESMLSAKVIQRYPKMNDKNAVEVMEMIRDLYEMSKMCHLFDLREECLHYWDTNADRVIESLGKLYLGRDLVLEVLSRDTFGVHEVDIFMGLVEYLIRNKSVLTFTAKLSLLRVIRFEILTDITIIRTINPVIKSLATKKIFGERLIECLIDDVKQKHKRSRGRRITYKPPKLLPLFVTKIEVFNCYSFEEFILLFIPFLSYGLLNDSKLFEAINSAFVRITNRSTGPTPTSLSSAADVPAVCYEDIDCFAKNGPLRHIGTLPAPPDKINTRFFAFSRYSTGQAFELNVKHPQSLSIVAQEQALAILIHGFANDANKTELLALKDSLLYYTYVNTVIIVDWSRGALAPWYTEAATNTQVVGRQITLLVESLRRNGRTNPFNVHLFGFSLGAQIAGFAGKYSQMKYKWKFGRISALDAAGPLFEGYPGSYLTKSDAYFVDAIHTSAGNNILKGELGFLGPIGHIDFYPNNGTRQPRCQKRIVSTCDHNSALYYMESSLRSAANCTFVAFKCNSWLEYVSGKCSDRIGVAVMGYLSVLARSGGNHYLKTTAKYPFCWDYKLRRKQFGIKTNKRKSMSVLKGRINE
;
A
#
# COMPACT_ATOMS: atom_id res chain seq x y z
N MET A 1 29.47 -14.87 -40.12
CA MET A 1 28.39 -14.20 -39.38
C MET A 1 28.44 -12.72 -39.75
N SER A 2 27.45 -12.25 -40.50
CA SER A 2 27.25 -10.83 -40.84
C SER A 2 26.99 -9.99 -39.57
N GLU A 3 26.87 -8.66 -39.64
CA GLU A 3 26.44 -7.84 -38.49
C GLU A 3 25.14 -8.38 -37.82
N SER A 4 24.32 -9.10 -38.59
CA SER A 4 23.08 -9.77 -38.14
C SER A 4 23.28 -10.98 -37.23
N ASP A 5 24.48 -11.56 -37.21
CA ASP A 5 24.75 -12.87 -36.64
C ASP A 5 25.58 -12.77 -35.34
N TYR A 6 26.34 -11.68 -35.15
CA TYR A 6 27.05 -11.36 -33.91
C TYR A 6 26.10 -10.90 -32.80
N PHE A 7 24.99 -10.24 -33.18
CA PHE A 7 23.83 -10.03 -32.30
C PHE A 7 23.26 -11.36 -31.75
N THR A 8 23.32 -12.45 -32.51
CA THR A 8 22.83 -13.79 -32.12
C THR A 8 23.66 -14.46 -31.01
N ALA A 9 24.96 -14.15 -30.90
CA ALA A 9 25.80 -14.63 -29.79
C ALA A 9 25.66 -13.78 -28.50
N MET A 10 25.20 -12.55 -28.64
CA MET A 10 25.10 -11.54 -27.58
C MET A 10 23.87 -11.74 -26.66
N PHE A 11 22.92 -12.58 -27.05
CA PHE A 11 21.70 -12.94 -26.29
C PHE A 11 21.75 -14.31 -25.58
N ALA A 12 22.76 -15.14 -25.84
CA ALA A 12 22.71 -16.57 -25.51
C ALA A 12 23.06 -16.95 -24.05
N THR A 13 23.55 -16.04 -23.21
CA THR A 13 24.03 -16.42 -21.86
C THR A 13 23.64 -15.46 -20.73
N ASN A 14 22.42 -14.95 -20.73
CA ASN A 14 21.47 -15.28 -19.66
C ASN A 14 20.20 -14.44 -19.72
N GLU A 15 19.28 -14.97 -20.53
CA GLU A 15 17.82 -14.92 -20.42
C GLU A 15 17.14 -13.55 -20.56
N TRP A 16 17.25 -13.00 -21.77
CA TRP A 16 16.08 -12.37 -22.39
C TRP A 16 15.26 -13.46 -23.09
N LEU A 17 14.01 -13.67 -22.67
CA LEU A 17 13.02 -14.34 -23.51
C LEU A 17 12.89 -13.50 -24.79
N GLU A 18 13.28 -14.05 -25.94
CA GLU A 18 13.12 -13.39 -27.23
C GLU A 18 11.69 -12.85 -27.37
N SER A 19 11.58 -11.53 -27.47
CA SER A 19 10.32 -10.92 -27.86
C SER A 19 10.08 -11.26 -29.33
N LYS A 20 8.86 -11.68 -29.67
CA LYS A 20 8.45 -11.90 -31.07
C LYS A 20 8.34 -10.61 -31.90
N THR A 21 8.82 -9.48 -31.36
CA THR A 21 8.71 -8.16 -32.00
C THR A 21 10.09 -7.69 -32.46
N ASN A 22 10.21 -7.36 -33.75
CA ASN A 22 11.43 -6.79 -34.35
C ASN A 22 11.71 -5.34 -33.91
N SER A 23 10.99 -4.86 -32.89
CA SER A 23 11.16 -3.53 -32.32
C SER A 23 10.84 -3.57 -30.82
N MET A 24 11.61 -2.80 -30.06
CA MET A 24 11.38 -2.54 -28.64
C MET A 24 11.11 -1.05 -28.49
N ARG A 25 9.93 -0.71 -27.96
CA ARG A 25 9.59 0.68 -27.68
C ARG A 25 10.18 1.07 -26.32
N LEU A 26 11.10 2.02 -26.32
CA LEU A 26 11.74 2.55 -25.12
C LEU A 26 10.87 3.68 -24.56
N GLU A 27 9.89 3.35 -23.73
CA GLU A 27 9.03 4.35 -23.09
C GLU A 27 9.80 5.03 -21.95
N GLU A 28 9.74 6.37 -21.90
CA GLU A 28 10.27 7.20 -20.81
C GLU A 28 11.75 6.93 -20.43
N THR A 29 12.61 6.71 -21.42
CA THR A 29 14.04 6.45 -21.22
C THR A 29 14.88 7.64 -21.61
N LEU A 30 15.74 8.08 -20.68
CA LEU A 30 16.66 9.18 -20.92
C LEU A 30 17.71 8.77 -21.95
N LEU A 31 17.86 9.60 -22.98
CA LEU A 31 18.69 9.31 -24.14
C LEU A 31 20.18 9.17 -23.76
N GLN A 32 20.70 10.08 -22.94
CA GLN A 32 22.13 10.09 -22.60
C GLN A 32 22.56 8.89 -21.72
N PRO A 33 21.84 8.52 -20.65
CA PRO A 33 22.07 7.28 -19.91
C PRO A 33 22.01 6.03 -20.78
N LEU A 34 21.06 5.96 -21.72
CA LEU A 34 20.95 4.84 -22.66
C LEU A 34 22.16 4.77 -23.60
N ILE A 35 22.60 5.91 -24.15
CA ILE A 35 23.82 5.99 -24.97
C ILE A 35 25.03 5.50 -24.16
N ASN A 36 25.14 5.90 -22.90
CA ASN A 36 26.23 5.48 -22.01
C ASN A 36 26.21 3.96 -21.79
N VAL A 37 25.06 3.37 -21.47
CA VAL A 37 24.90 1.91 -21.33
C VAL A 37 25.25 1.19 -22.63
N LEU A 38 24.77 1.68 -23.78
CA LEU A 38 25.07 1.08 -25.07
C LEU A 38 26.56 1.14 -25.39
N LYS A 39 27.21 2.31 -25.25
CA LYS A 39 28.67 2.45 -25.44
C LYS A 39 29.44 1.46 -24.58
N MET A 40 29.10 1.35 -23.29
CA MET A 40 29.73 0.42 -22.35
C MET A 40 29.46 -1.05 -22.74
N SER A 41 28.27 -1.36 -23.27
CA SER A 41 27.92 -2.72 -23.73
C SER A 41 28.66 -3.14 -25.01
N TYR A 42 28.91 -2.21 -25.93
CA TYR A 42 29.69 -2.45 -27.17
C TYR A 42 31.21 -2.36 -26.95
N GLY A 43 31.66 -2.26 -25.69
CA GLY A 43 33.10 -2.26 -25.35
C GLY A 43 33.81 -0.93 -25.61
N PHE A 44 33.09 0.16 -25.85
CA PHE A 44 33.72 1.49 -25.92
C PHE A 44 34.26 1.88 -24.54
N ARG A 45 35.45 2.50 -24.51
CA ARG A 45 35.97 3.12 -23.29
C ARG A 45 35.15 4.37 -22.99
N VAL A 46 34.46 4.34 -21.86
CA VAL A 46 33.73 5.48 -21.31
C VAL A 46 34.46 5.91 -20.06
N ASP A 47 35.03 7.12 -20.08
CA ASP A 47 35.62 7.70 -18.87
C ASP A 47 34.49 8.19 -17.97
N THR A 48 34.21 7.43 -16.93
CA THR A 48 33.18 7.79 -15.97
C THR A 48 33.69 8.83 -14.97
N ASN A 49 35.01 9.06 -14.83
CA ASN A 49 35.56 9.86 -13.71
C ASN A 49 35.05 11.32 -13.70
N GLU A 50 34.77 11.88 -14.87
CA GLU A 50 34.23 13.24 -15.02
C GLU A 50 32.70 13.32 -14.88
N TRP A 51 32.01 12.18 -14.81
CA TRP A 51 30.55 12.16 -14.71
C TRP A 51 30.07 12.85 -13.44
N LYS A 52 28.95 13.56 -13.52
CA LYS A 52 28.26 14.01 -12.31
C LYS A 52 27.62 12.79 -11.62
N LEU A 53 27.46 12.83 -10.29
CA LEU A 53 26.79 11.76 -9.54
C LEU A 53 25.38 11.46 -10.10
N GLN A 54 24.66 12.50 -10.50
CA GLN A 54 23.35 12.38 -11.15
C GLN A 54 23.41 11.55 -12.44
N GLU A 55 24.35 11.84 -13.34
CA GLU A 55 24.52 11.11 -14.60
C GLU A 55 24.84 9.63 -14.36
N MET A 56 25.67 9.36 -13.35
CA MET A 56 26.03 8.00 -12.99
C MET A 56 24.83 7.23 -12.41
N ASN A 57 24.03 7.86 -11.53
CA ASN A 57 22.81 7.27 -10.98
C ASN A 57 21.76 6.98 -12.06
N GLU A 58 21.54 7.93 -12.99
CA GLU A 58 20.61 7.73 -14.12
C GLU A 58 21.07 6.60 -15.05
N THR A 59 22.39 6.45 -15.24
CA THR A 59 22.98 5.35 -16.01
C THR A 59 22.84 4.00 -15.29
N ILE A 60 23.01 3.95 -13.97
CA ILE A 60 22.75 2.74 -13.14
C ILE A 60 21.29 2.31 -13.26
N ILE A 61 20.35 3.26 -13.10
CA ILE A 61 18.90 2.99 -13.23
C ILE A 61 18.55 2.47 -14.63
N THR A 62 19.14 3.07 -15.66
CA THR A 62 18.92 2.66 -17.05
C THR A 62 19.51 1.27 -17.30
N ALA A 63 20.71 0.99 -16.79
CA ALA A 63 21.33 -0.34 -16.87
C ALA A 63 20.45 -1.40 -16.20
N ASN A 64 19.93 -1.15 -15.00
CA ASN A 64 19.05 -2.07 -14.30
C ASN A 64 17.70 -2.27 -15.03
N ARG A 65 17.08 -1.19 -15.51
CA ARG A 65 15.81 -1.22 -16.28
C ARG A 65 15.92 -2.14 -17.51
N TYR A 66 17.06 -2.10 -18.19
CA TYR A 66 17.34 -2.93 -19.36
C TYR A 66 18.23 -4.14 -19.03
N GLN A 67 18.31 -4.53 -17.76
CA GLN A 67 18.95 -5.75 -17.28
C GLN A 67 20.45 -5.90 -17.63
N PHE A 68 21.17 -4.80 -17.84
CA PHE A 68 22.62 -4.75 -17.98
C PHE A 68 23.33 -4.86 -16.61
N ARG A 69 23.15 -6.01 -15.93
CA ARG A 69 23.60 -6.23 -14.54
C ARG A 69 25.09 -5.96 -14.32
N ARG A 70 25.95 -6.33 -15.29
CA ARG A 70 27.40 -6.09 -15.17
C ARG A 70 27.75 -4.60 -15.16
N ILE A 71 27.03 -3.79 -15.96
CA ILE A 71 27.22 -2.34 -16.02
C ILE A 71 26.67 -1.70 -14.73
N GLU A 72 25.50 -2.14 -14.27
CA GLU A 72 24.93 -1.72 -12.98
C GLU A 72 25.91 -1.97 -11.83
N SER A 73 26.36 -3.22 -11.65
CA SER A 73 27.26 -3.62 -10.58
C SER A 73 28.56 -2.80 -10.57
N MET A 74 29.20 -2.65 -11.73
CA MET A 74 30.43 -1.87 -11.87
C MET A 74 30.23 -0.39 -11.52
N LEU A 75 29.16 0.23 -12.00
CA LEU A 75 28.86 1.63 -11.72
C LEU A 75 28.45 1.83 -10.24
N SER A 76 27.79 0.84 -9.63
CA SER A 76 27.39 0.84 -8.22
C SER A 76 28.59 0.89 -7.28
N ALA A 77 29.60 0.05 -7.50
CA ALA A 77 30.85 0.12 -6.75
C ALA A 77 31.56 1.47 -6.97
N LYS A 78 31.55 1.99 -8.21
CA LYS A 78 32.24 3.22 -8.57
C LYS A 78 31.57 4.48 -8.02
N VAL A 79 30.25 4.49 -7.86
CA VAL A 79 29.53 5.61 -7.22
C VAL A 79 29.86 5.68 -5.74
N ILE A 80 29.92 4.54 -5.04
CA ILE A 80 30.28 4.48 -3.63
C ILE A 80 31.71 4.94 -3.37
N GLN A 81 32.65 4.61 -4.26
CA GLN A 81 34.04 5.07 -4.18
C GLN A 81 34.20 6.60 -4.26
N ARG A 82 33.19 7.34 -4.70
CA ARG A 82 33.24 8.82 -4.74
C ARG A 82 32.89 9.49 -3.43
N TYR A 83 32.27 8.77 -2.50
CA TYR A 83 31.96 9.33 -1.20
C TYR A 83 33.22 9.31 -0.31
N PRO A 84 33.50 10.42 0.41
CA PRO A 84 34.68 10.50 1.26
C PRO A 84 34.56 9.50 2.41
N LYS A 85 35.67 8.96 2.94
CA LYS A 85 35.62 8.13 4.15
C LYS A 85 35.08 8.92 5.35
N MET A 86 34.35 8.25 6.23
CA MET A 86 33.81 8.88 7.44
C MET A 86 34.92 9.20 8.44
N ASN A 87 34.84 10.39 9.04
CA ASN A 87 35.66 10.85 10.15
C ASN A 87 34.81 11.72 11.10
N ASP A 88 35.37 12.13 12.23
CA ASP A 88 34.67 12.89 13.27
C ASP A 88 33.97 14.17 12.77
N LYS A 89 34.48 14.79 11.69
CA LYS A 89 33.96 16.07 11.17
C LYS A 89 32.86 15.89 10.13
N ASN A 90 32.88 14.80 9.37
CA ASN A 90 31.96 14.58 8.24
C ASN A 90 31.04 13.37 8.39
N ALA A 91 31.16 12.57 9.45
CA ALA A 91 30.41 11.31 9.59
C ALA A 91 28.89 11.48 9.48
N VAL A 92 28.32 12.55 10.04
CA VAL A 92 26.89 12.87 9.97
C VAL A 92 26.48 13.16 8.53
N GLU A 93 27.17 14.09 7.86
CA GLU A 93 26.89 14.50 6.47
C GLU A 93 27.03 13.32 5.49
N VAL A 94 28.13 12.57 5.59
CA VAL A 94 28.38 11.41 4.73
C VAL A 94 27.36 10.30 4.99
N MET A 95 26.92 10.10 6.22
CA MET A 95 25.88 9.13 6.51
C MET A 95 24.54 9.53 5.87
N GLU A 96 24.17 10.81 5.88
CA GLU A 96 22.95 11.28 5.20
C GLU A 96 23.04 11.09 3.68
N MET A 97 24.20 11.39 3.09
CA MET A 97 24.44 11.18 1.67
C MET A 97 24.32 9.70 1.25
N ILE A 98 24.90 8.78 2.03
CA ILE A 98 24.82 7.34 1.76
C ILE A 98 23.41 6.80 2.05
N ARG A 99 22.69 7.34 3.05
CA ARG A 99 21.29 7.03 3.33
C ARG A 99 20.41 7.35 2.12
N ASP A 100 20.58 8.53 1.54
CA ASP A 100 19.75 8.95 0.40
C ASP A 100 19.99 8.05 -0.82
N LEU A 101 21.24 7.64 -1.04
CA LEU A 101 21.61 6.67 -2.07
C LEU A 101 21.02 5.27 -1.79
N TYR A 102 21.05 4.82 -0.54
CA TYR A 102 20.45 3.56 -0.10
C TYR A 102 18.92 3.54 -0.31
N GLU A 103 18.20 4.61 0.08
CA GLU A 103 16.75 4.67 -0.10
C GLU A 103 16.37 4.75 -1.59
N MET A 104 17.14 5.47 -2.42
CA MET A 104 16.99 5.45 -3.87
C MET A 104 17.19 4.05 -4.45
N SER A 105 18.24 3.34 -4.01
CA SER A 105 18.52 1.96 -4.46
C SER A 105 17.35 1.02 -4.18
N LYS A 106 16.71 1.16 -3.01
CA LYS A 106 15.55 0.39 -2.59
C LYS A 106 14.30 0.70 -3.41
N MET A 107 14.06 1.99 -3.71
CA MET A 107 12.93 2.42 -4.54
C MET A 107 13.07 1.95 -6.00
N CYS A 108 14.29 1.95 -6.54
CA CYS A 108 14.58 1.58 -7.92
C CYS A 108 14.94 0.10 -8.11
N HIS A 109 14.86 -0.73 -7.05
CA HIS A 109 15.24 -2.14 -7.07
C HIS A 109 16.69 -2.41 -7.55
N LEU A 110 17.62 -1.51 -7.19
CA LEU A 110 19.05 -1.61 -7.50
C LEU A 110 19.76 -2.41 -6.40
N PHE A 111 19.81 -3.73 -6.58
CA PHE A 111 20.35 -4.64 -5.56
C PHE A 111 21.84 -4.38 -5.31
N ASP A 112 22.66 -4.26 -6.35
CA ASP A 112 24.10 -4.12 -6.19
C ASP A 112 24.46 -2.80 -5.51
N LEU A 113 23.77 -1.70 -5.88
CA LEU A 113 23.95 -0.40 -5.24
C LEU A 113 23.57 -0.42 -3.75
N ARG A 114 22.50 -1.13 -3.40
CA ARG A 114 22.06 -1.27 -2.01
C ARG A 114 23.13 -1.97 -1.17
N GLU A 115 23.67 -3.09 -1.68
CA GLU A 115 24.70 -3.85 -0.99
C GLU A 115 26.00 -3.05 -0.85
N GLU A 116 26.36 -2.23 -1.84
CA GLU A 116 27.53 -1.34 -1.74
C GLU A 116 27.34 -0.23 -0.69
N CYS A 117 26.13 0.35 -0.54
CA CYS A 117 25.81 1.27 0.57
C CYS A 117 25.93 0.59 1.94
N LEU A 118 25.40 -0.63 2.04
CA LEU A 118 25.45 -1.45 3.25
C LEU A 118 26.89 -1.83 3.63
N HIS A 119 27.70 -2.21 2.64
CA HIS A 119 29.13 -2.47 2.82
C HIS A 119 29.90 -1.20 3.24
N TYR A 120 29.55 -0.05 2.67
CA TYR A 120 30.12 1.23 3.06
C TYR A 120 29.88 1.53 4.55
N TRP A 121 28.68 1.26 5.09
CA TRP A 121 28.44 1.42 6.54
C TRP A 121 29.20 0.41 7.39
N ASP A 122 29.34 -0.84 6.96
CA ASP A 122 30.11 -1.86 7.69
C ASP A 122 31.59 -1.46 7.80
N THR A 123 32.17 -0.93 6.73
CA THR A 123 33.57 -0.45 6.73
C THR A 123 33.79 0.81 7.56
N ASN A 124 32.72 1.49 8.00
CA ASN A 124 32.75 2.69 8.83
C ASN A 124 31.96 2.51 10.14
N ALA A 125 31.78 1.27 10.62
CA ALA A 125 30.80 0.91 11.63
C ALA A 125 30.94 1.66 12.97
N ASP A 126 32.17 1.90 13.44
CA ASP A 126 32.43 2.67 14.67
C ASP A 126 31.86 4.09 14.57
N ARG A 127 32.12 4.76 13.44
CA ARG A 127 31.62 6.13 13.17
C ARG A 127 30.11 6.15 12.98
N VAL A 128 29.55 5.08 12.43
CA VAL A 128 28.11 4.91 12.29
C VAL A 128 27.43 4.87 13.67
N ILE A 129 27.97 4.09 14.60
CA ILE A 129 27.43 3.99 15.98
C ILE A 129 27.57 5.30 16.74
N GLU A 130 28.73 5.96 16.68
CA GLU A 130 28.98 7.26 17.32
C GLU A 130 28.06 8.38 16.78
N SER A 131 27.60 8.24 15.54
CA SER A 131 26.74 9.21 14.86
C SER A 131 25.26 8.84 14.93
N LEU A 132 24.91 7.65 15.40
CA LEU A 132 23.53 7.13 15.40
C LEU A 132 22.60 8.03 16.22
N GLY A 133 23.05 8.47 17.40
CA GLY A 133 22.32 9.44 18.24
C GLY A 133 22.27 10.86 17.65
N LYS A 134 23.04 11.15 16.61
CA LYS A 134 23.15 12.47 15.99
C LYS A 134 22.23 12.66 14.77
N LEU A 135 21.59 11.59 14.30
CA LEU A 135 20.86 11.55 13.04
C LEU A 135 19.38 11.17 13.19
N TYR A 136 18.58 11.57 12.20
CA TYR A 136 17.21 11.09 12.02
C TYR A 136 17.20 9.97 10.97
N LEU A 137 17.60 8.76 11.39
CA LEU A 137 17.45 7.56 10.57
C LEU A 137 16.11 6.87 10.86
N GLY A 138 15.50 6.28 9.84
CA GLY A 138 14.30 5.46 10.01
C GLY A 138 14.63 4.16 10.76
N ARG A 139 13.67 3.66 11.56
CA ARG A 139 13.80 2.41 12.34
C ARG A 139 14.35 1.26 11.50
N ASP A 140 13.80 1.06 10.31
CA ASP A 140 14.11 -0.11 9.47
C ASP A 140 15.55 -0.13 9.00
N LEU A 141 16.07 1.03 8.62
CA LEU A 141 17.47 1.16 8.24
C LEU A 141 18.39 0.88 9.43
N VAL A 142 18.06 1.41 10.62
CA VAL A 142 18.84 1.14 11.84
C VAL A 142 18.82 -0.35 12.19
N LEU A 143 17.66 -0.99 12.14
CA LEU A 143 17.54 -2.44 12.35
C LEU A 143 18.37 -3.22 11.34
N GLU A 144 18.29 -2.86 10.06
CA GLU A 144 18.99 -3.54 8.99
C GLU A 144 20.51 -3.42 9.12
N VAL A 145 21.04 -2.23 9.41
CA VAL A 145 22.47 -2.02 9.64
C VAL A 145 22.95 -2.81 10.86
N LEU A 146 22.26 -2.67 12.00
CA LEU A 146 22.70 -3.26 13.27
C LEU A 146 22.48 -4.77 13.37
N SER A 147 21.57 -5.34 12.58
CA SER A 147 21.28 -6.78 12.59
C SER A 147 22.26 -7.61 11.74
N ARG A 148 23.14 -6.96 10.98
CA ARG A 148 24.09 -7.64 10.09
C ARG A 148 25.31 -8.11 10.87
N ASP A 149 25.66 -9.38 10.68
CA ASP A 149 26.88 -9.95 11.28
C ASP A 149 28.17 -9.30 10.75
N THR A 150 28.11 -8.64 9.59
CA THR A 150 29.22 -7.87 9.00
C THR A 150 29.43 -6.52 9.69
N PHE A 151 28.47 -6.05 10.50
CA PHE A 151 28.57 -4.81 11.24
C PHE A 151 29.41 -5.00 12.52
N GLY A 152 30.73 -4.90 12.38
CA GLY A 152 31.71 -5.35 13.37
C GLY A 152 31.97 -4.42 14.56
N VAL A 153 30.94 -3.99 15.29
CA VAL A 153 31.07 -3.15 16.50
C VAL A 153 30.75 -3.97 17.75
N HIS A 154 31.39 -3.66 18.88
CA HIS A 154 31.07 -4.31 20.15
C HIS A 154 29.64 -4.04 20.60
N GLU A 155 28.95 -5.07 21.10
CA GLU A 155 27.55 -5.00 21.53
C GLU A 155 27.27 -3.98 22.63
N VAL A 156 28.27 -3.66 23.45
CA VAL A 156 28.15 -2.61 24.45
C VAL A 156 28.04 -1.22 23.80
N ASP A 157 28.76 -0.98 22.71
CA ASP A 157 28.73 0.29 21.98
C ASP A 157 27.47 0.38 21.13
N ILE A 158 27.01 -0.74 20.55
CA ILE A 158 25.68 -0.83 19.91
C ILE A 158 24.58 -0.48 20.93
N PHE A 159 24.64 -1.02 22.15
CA PHE A 159 23.68 -0.69 23.21
C PHE A 159 23.70 0.81 23.53
N MET A 160 24.89 1.40 23.72
CA MET A 160 25.03 2.82 24.07
C MET A 160 24.52 3.74 22.94
N GLY A 161 24.98 3.53 21.70
CA GLY A 161 24.55 4.32 20.55
C GLY A 161 23.05 4.19 20.28
N LEU A 162 22.49 3.00 20.48
CA LEU A 162 21.06 2.78 20.32
C LEU A 162 20.24 3.48 21.41
N VAL A 163 20.70 3.46 22.68
CA VAL A 163 20.03 4.20 23.75
C VAL A 163 20.00 5.70 23.44
N GLU A 164 21.09 6.27 22.94
CA GLU A 164 21.12 7.68 22.52
C GLU A 164 20.14 7.96 21.37
N TYR A 165 20.12 7.11 20.35
CA TYR A 165 19.16 7.19 19.25
C TYR A 165 17.70 7.12 19.74
N LEU A 166 17.40 6.21 20.67
CA LEU A 166 16.07 6.04 21.25
C LEU A 166 15.65 7.24 22.13
N ILE A 167 16.59 7.83 22.87
CA ILE A 167 16.35 9.05 23.66
C ILE A 167 15.98 10.21 22.74
N ARG A 168 16.76 10.40 21.67
CA ARG A 168 16.51 11.48 20.70
C ARG A 168 15.17 11.29 19.98
N ASN A 169 14.86 10.06 19.58
CA ASN A 169 13.66 9.74 18.81
C ASN A 169 12.48 9.29 19.70
N LYS A 170 12.51 9.60 21.01
CA LYS A 170 11.54 9.08 21.98
C LYS A 170 10.09 9.47 21.71
N SER A 171 9.85 10.63 21.08
CA SER A 171 8.51 11.12 20.72
C SER A 171 7.99 10.53 19.40
N VAL A 172 8.91 10.11 18.52
CA VAL A 172 8.61 9.61 17.17
C VAL A 172 8.44 8.09 17.17
N LEU A 173 9.27 7.37 17.94
CA LEU A 173 9.25 5.91 17.98
C LEU A 173 8.17 5.38 18.92
N THR A 174 7.33 4.50 18.38
CA THR A 174 6.35 3.74 19.18
C THR A 174 7.04 2.83 20.18
N PHE A 175 6.31 2.37 21.20
CA PHE A 175 6.79 1.35 22.13
C PHE A 175 7.39 0.14 21.41
N THR A 176 6.66 -0.38 20.41
CA THR A 176 7.06 -1.54 19.60
C THR A 176 8.34 -1.27 18.82
N ALA A 177 8.50 -0.07 18.25
CA ALA A 177 9.71 0.30 17.52
C ALA A 177 10.93 0.40 18.45
N LYS A 178 10.76 0.97 19.65
CA LYS A 178 11.81 1.01 20.66
C LYS A 178 12.20 -0.41 21.11
N LEU A 179 11.22 -1.28 21.32
CA LEU A 179 11.45 -2.66 21.72
C LEU A 179 12.14 -3.49 20.62
N SER A 180 11.73 -3.34 19.36
CA SER A 180 12.37 -4.06 18.23
C SER A 180 13.83 -3.66 18.06
N LEU A 181 14.13 -2.37 18.23
CA LEU A 181 15.48 -1.85 18.19
C LEU A 181 16.32 -2.42 19.34
N LEU A 182 15.81 -2.38 20.58
CA LEU A 182 16.52 -2.91 21.74
C LEU A 182 16.79 -4.41 21.65
N ARG A 183 15.97 -5.15 20.90
CA ARG A 183 16.13 -6.59 20.68
C ARG A 183 17.19 -6.98 19.66
N VAL A 184 17.78 -6.02 18.94
CA VAL A 184 18.97 -6.28 18.12
C VAL A 184 20.19 -6.56 18.99
N ILE A 185 20.20 -6.08 20.23
CA ILE A 185 21.31 -6.28 21.15
C ILE A 185 21.39 -7.75 21.56
N ARG A 186 22.52 -8.38 21.23
CA ARG A 186 22.83 -9.76 21.57
C ARG A 186 23.38 -9.85 22.99
N PHE A 187 22.50 -9.80 23.99
CA PHE A 187 22.93 -9.84 25.40
C PHE A 187 23.67 -11.14 25.77
N GLU A 188 23.55 -12.21 24.98
CA GLU A 188 24.26 -13.48 25.21
C GLU A 188 25.79 -13.36 25.08
N ILE A 189 26.29 -12.44 24.25
CA ILE A 189 27.73 -12.30 23.99
C ILE A 189 28.42 -11.29 24.91
N LEU A 190 27.66 -10.55 25.72
CA LEU A 190 28.19 -9.61 26.70
C LEU A 190 28.71 -10.33 27.95
N THR A 191 29.77 -9.82 28.58
CA THR A 191 30.24 -10.36 29.86
C THR A 191 29.32 -9.96 31.02
N ASP A 192 29.29 -10.75 32.10
CA ASP A 192 28.53 -10.39 33.31
C ASP A 192 29.05 -9.09 33.94
N ILE A 193 30.36 -8.83 33.84
CA ILE A 193 30.98 -7.58 34.31
C ILE A 193 30.44 -6.38 33.52
N THR A 194 30.35 -6.47 32.20
CA THR A 194 29.81 -5.41 31.33
C THR A 194 28.34 -5.12 31.65
N ILE A 195 27.54 -6.16 31.87
CA ILE A 195 26.12 -5.98 32.23
C ILE A 195 25.97 -5.27 33.57
N ILE A 196 26.71 -5.73 34.58
CA ILE A 196 26.61 -5.20 35.95
C ILE A 196 27.16 -3.77 36.03
N ARG A 197 28.30 -3.49 35.39
CA ARG A 197 29.02 -2.21 35.53
C ARG A 197 28.57 -1.14 34.53
N THR A 198 28.06 -1.52 33.36
CA THR A 198 27.75 -0.56 32.28
C THR A 198 26.26 -0.53 31.96
N ILE A 199 25.64 -1.67 31.67
CA ILE A 199 24.25 -1.70 31.17
C ILE A 199 23.23 -1.45 32.29
N ASN A 200 23.35 -2.14 33.43
CA ASN A 200 22.41 -2.01 34.55
C ASN A 200 22.31 -0.57 35.08
N PRO A 201 23.41 0.19 35.26
CA PRO A 201 23.34 1.61 35.62
C PRO A 201 22.57 2.46 34.62
N VAL A 202 22.76 2.21 33.31
CA VAL A 202 22.04 2.94 32.25
C VAL A 202 20.54 2.62 32.29
N ILE A 203 20.16 1.33 32.41
CA ILE A 203 18.75 0.92 32.56
C ILE A 203 18.11 1.57 33.78
N LYS A 204 18.81 1.57 34.92
CA LYS A 204 18.34 2.23 36.15
C LYS A 204 18.16 3.73 35.97
N SER A 205 19.09 4.40 35.28
CA SER A 205 19.00 5.83 34.96
C SER A 205 17.78 6.13 34.07
N LEU A 206 17.54 5.31 33.04
CA LEU A 206 16.38 5.44 32.13
C LEU A 206 15.06 5.29 32.88
N ALA A 207 14.99 4.34 33.82
CA ALA A 207 13.84 4.09 34.68
C ALA A 207 13.57 5.26 35.63
N THR A 208 14.58 5.69 36.40
CA THR A 208 14.45 6.77 37.38
C THR A 208 14.06 8.09 36.72
N LYS A 209 14.62 8.39 35.54
CA LYS A 209 14.32 9.61 34.79
C LYS A 209 13.00 9.52 33.98
N LYS A 210 12.27 8.39 34.06
CA LYS A 210 11.06 8.10 33.28
C LYS A 210 11.22 8.42 31.78
N ILE A 211 12.42 8.16 31.25
CA ILE A 211 12.76 8.46 29.85
C ILE A 211 11.95 7.55 28.91
N PHE A 212 11.75 6.30 29.34
CA PHE A 212 10.90 5.32 28.70
C PHE A 212 9.77 4.89 29.64
N GLY A 213 8.67 4.38 29.09
CA GLY A 213 7.55 3.85 29.89
C GLY A 213 7.98 2.62 30.70
N GLU A 214 7.37 2.43 31.87
CA GLU A 214 7.70 1.36 32.83
C GLU A 214 7.72 -0.03 32.16
N ARG A 215 6.74 -0.30 31.29
CA ARG A 215 6.65 -1.54 30.50
C ARG A 215 7.87 -1.81 29.60
N LEU A 216 8.54 -0.77 29.08
CA LEU A 216 9.71 -0.97 28.19
C LEU A 216 10.96 -1.30 29.02
N ILE A 217 11.06 -0.65 30.17
CA ILE A 217 12.12 -0.92 31.15
C ILE A 217 11.98 -2.34 31.68
N GLU A 218 10.77 -2.79 32.00
CA GLU A 218 10.51 -4.18 32.41
C GLU A 218 10.93 -5.19 31.34
N CYS A 219 10.56 -4.97 30.08
CA CYS A 219 10.99 -5.84 28.97
C CYS A 219 12.52 -5.91 28.85
N LEU A 220 13.20 -4.77 28.94
CA LEU A 220 14.65 -4.70 28.85
C LEU A 220 15.34 -5.40 30.05
N ILE A 221 14.78 -5.26 31.25
CA ILE A 221 15.25 -5.98 32.44
C ILE A 221 15.05 -7.49 32.27
N ASP A 222 13.91 -7.91 31.70
CA ASP A 222 13.62 -9.32 31.46
C ASP A 222 14.55 -9.93 30.41
N ASP A 223 14.86 -9.22 29.33
CA ASP A 223 15.82 -9.64 28.31
C ASP A 223 17.23 -9.84 28.92
N VAL A 224 17.67 -8.92 29.79
CA VAL A 224 18.93 -9.06 30.55
C VAL A 224 18.88 -10.25 31.52
N LYS A 225 17.76 -10.47 32.22
CA LYS A 225 17.58 -11.60 33.15
C LYS A 225 17.54 -12.96 32.44
N GLN A 226 17.03 -13.03 31.22
CA GLN A 226 16.98 -14.27 30.45
C GLN A 226 18.39 -14.82 30.15
N LYS A 227 19.41 -13.97 30.01
CA LYS A 227 20.82 -14.38 29.96
C LYS A 227 21.22 -15.18 31.21
N HIS A 228 20.90 -14.65 32.40
CA HIS A 228 21.27 -15.26 33.68
C HIS A 228 20.57 -16.61 33.95
N LYS A 229 19.38 -16.84 33.36
CA LYS A 229 18.73 -18.17 33.40
C LYS A 229 19.43 -19.21 32.53
N ARG A 230 20.05 -18.81 31.41
CA ARG A 230 20.71 -19.72 30.47
C ARG A 230 22.13 -20.12 30.90
N SER A 231 22.85 -19.27 31.64
CA SER A 231 24.20 -19.59 32.14
C SER A 231 24.22 -20.65 33.26
N ARG A 232 23.08 -20.95 33.89
CA ARG A 232 22.94 -21.99 34.93
C ARG A 232 22.61 -23.40 34.39
N GLY A 233 22.37 -23.57 33.09
CA GLY A 233 22.19 -24.86 32.42
C GLY A 233 23.42 -25.25 31.57
N ARG A 234 23.88 -26.49 31.69
CA ARG A 234 25.12 -27.08 31.13
C ARG A 234 25.59 -26.60 29.74
N ARG A 235 26.93 -26.54 29.58
CA ARG A 235 27.71 -26.43 28.33
C ARG A 235 27.16 -27.32 27.22
N ILE A 236 26.91 -26.75 26.05
CA ILE A 236 26.68 -27.48 24.79
C ILE A 236 27.69 -26.96 23.77
N THR A 237 28.43 -27.88 23.16
CA THR A 237 29.39 -27.66 22.06
C THR A 237 28.70 -27.03 20.84
N TYR A 238 29.27 -25.93 20.35
CA TYR A 238 28.80 -25.22 19.17
C TYR A 238 29.11 -26.02 17.90
N LYS A 239 28.07 -26.48 17.20
CA LYS A 239 28.12 -26.74 15.76
C LYS A 239 27.38 -25.58 15.07
N PRO A 240 27.96 -24.95 14.04
CA PRO A 240 27.31 -23.81 13.39
C PRO A 240 26.01 -24.29 12.71
N PRO A 241 24.88 -23.61 12.96
CA PRO A 241 23.66 -23.89 12.22
C PRO A 241 23.83 -23.42 10.78
N LYS A 242 23.45 -24.26 9.81
CA LYS A 242 23.21 -23.82 8.44
C LYS A 242 22.11 -22.75 8.47
N LEU A 243 22.32 -21.65 7.74
CA LEU A 243 21.42 -20.50 7.68
C LEU A 243 19.98 -20.95 7.33
N LEU A 244 18.98 -20.39 8.04
CA LEU A 244 17.59 -20.87 8.29
C LEU A 244 17.55 -21.99 9.33
N PRO A 245 17.12 -21.81 10.61
CA PRO A 245 16.12 -20.85 11.14
C PRO A 245 16.38 -20.32 12.58
N LEU A 246 16.55 -19.01 12.78
CA LEU A 246 16.64 -18.41 14.15
C LEU A 246 15.32 -17.86 14.72
N PHE A 247 14.22 -17.94 13.97
CA PHE A 247 12.91 -17.43 14.43
C PHE A 247 11.97 -18.49 15.02
N VAL A 248 12.36 -19.77 15.04
CA VAL A 248 11.46 -20.86 15.44
C VAL A 248 12.14 -21.77 16.47
N THR A 249 12.26 -21.34 17.73
CA THR A 249 12.41 -22.30 18.85
C THR A 249 11.90 -21.86 20.23
N LYS A 250 11.27 -20.70 20.45
CA LYS A 250 10.71 -20.39 21.80
C LYS A 250 9.32 -19.75 21.76
N ILE A 251 8.34 -20.56 22.16
CA ILE A 251 6.90 -20.28 22.24
C ILE A 251 6.53 -19.35 23.44
N GLU A 252 7.49 -18.90 24.24
CA GLU A 252 7.24 -18.02 25.41
C GLU A 252 7.37 -16.51 25.10
N VAL A 253 7.73 -16.13 23.88
CA VAL A 253 8.00 -14.73 23.45
C VAL A 253 6.70 -13.91 23.20
N PHE A 254 5.53 -14.55 23.22
CA PHE A 254 4.25 -13.94 22.82
C PHE A 254 3.52 -13.19 23.94
N ASN A 255 4.06 -13.17 25.16
CA ASN A 255 3.38 -12.53 26.31
C ASN A 255 3.44 -11.00 26.31
N CYS A 256 4.22 -10.36 25.42
CA CYS A 256 4.45 -8.90 25.45
C CYS A 256 3.79 -8.11 24.31
N TYR A 257 3.15 -8.76 23.33
CA TYR A 257 2.56 -8.12 22.13
C TYR A 257 1.05 -7.92 22.24
N SER A 258 0.52 -6.79 21.77
CA SER A 258 -0.92 -6.62 21.49
C SER A 258 -1.30 -7.21 20.12
N PHE A 259 -2.60 -7.42 19.89
CA PHE A 259 -3.15 -7.92 18.61
C PHE A 259 -2.70 -7.07 17.40
N GLU A 260 -2.57 -5.76 17.58
CA GLU A 260 -2.16 -4.81 16.53
C GLU A 260 -0.65 -4.89 16.23
N GLU A 261 0.17 -5.19 17.23
CA GLU A 261 1.64 -5.28 17.09
C GLU A 261 2.10 -6.56 16.38
N PHE A 262 1.32 -7.64 16.52
CA PHE A 262 1.56 -8.90 15.81
C PHE A 262 1.40 -8.76 14.29
N ILE A 263 0.43 -7.94 13.86
CA ILE A 263 0.12 -7.70 12.45
C ILE A 263 1.19 -6.81 11.79
N LEU A 264 1.69 -5.79 12.48
CA LEU A 264 2.61 -4.79 11.93
C LEU A 264 4.04 -5.30 11.69
N LEU A 265 4.51 -6.29 12.46
CA LEU A 265 5.86 -6.87 12.31
C LEU A 265 6.00 -7.80 11.10
N PHE A 266 4.89 -8.33 10.58
CA PHE A 266 4.93 -9.30 9.49
C PHE A 266 4.71 -8.68 8.11
N ILE A 267 4.15 -7.48 7.99
CA ILE A 267 3.86 -6.83 6.69
C ILE A 267 5.05 -6.78 5.69
N PRO A 268 6.30 -6.47 6.13
CA PRO A 268 7.43 -6.39 5.21
C PRO A 268 7.91 -7.73 4.64
N PHE A 269 7.68 -8.85 5.34
CA PHE A 269 8.21 -10.16 4.95
C PHE A 269 7.45 -10.83 3.81
N LEU A 270 6.28 -10.33 3.45
CA LEU A 270 5.43 -10.96 2.43
C LEU A 270 5.29 -10.18 1.14
N SER A 271 5.91 -9.00 1.08
CA SER A 271 6.36 -8.42 -0.18
C SER A 271 7.39 -9.32 -0.90
N TYR A 272 8.05 -10.24 -0.17
CA TYR A 272 9.19 -11.05 -0.66
C TYR A 272 8.98 -12.57 -0.71
N GLY A 273 7.79 -13.11 -0.39
CA GLY A 273 7.44 -14.52 -0.68
C GLY A 273 8.17 -15.61 0.13
N LEU A 274 8.61 -15.36 1.36
CA LEU A 274 9.48 -16.25 2.14
C LEU A 274 8.80 -17.27 3.09
N LEU A 275 7.56 -17.70 2.85
CA LEU A 275 6.83 -18.61 3.76
C LEU A 275 6.22 -19.82 3.05
N ASN A 276 7.03 -20.88 2.88
CA ASN A 276 6.62 -22.20 2.37
C ASN A 276 6.56 -23.31 3.45
N ASP A 277 6.68 -22.97 4.74
CA ASP A 277 6.72 -23.97 5.83
C ASP A 277 5.36 -24.11 6.54
N SER A 278 4.75 -25.30 6.44
CA SER A 278 3.44 -25.63 7.01
C SER A 278 3.44 -25.66 8.54
N LYS A 279 4.57 -25.95 9.19
CA LYS A 279 4.67 -25.98 10.65
C LYS A 279 4.69 -24.57 11.26
N LEU A 280 5.25 -23.61 10.53
CA LEU A 280 5.25 -22.20 10.92
C LEU A 280 3.84 -21.60 10.83
N PHE A 281 3.06 -22.02 9.82
CA PHE A 281 1.67 -21.62 9.65
C PHE A 281 0.75 -22.13 10.79
N GLU A 282 0.88 -23.39 11.20
CA GLU A 282 0.10 -23.96 12.32
C GLU A 282 0.43 -23.31 13.67
N ALA A 283 1.71 -23.00 13.92
CA ALA A 283 2.13 -22.33 15.16
C ALA A 283 1.58 -20.89 15.27
N ILE A 284 1.56 -20.15 14.15
CA ILE A 284 1.00 -18.79 14.06
C ILE A 284 -0.53 -18.82 14.28
N ASN A 285 -1.23 -19.81 13.71
CA ASN A 285 -2.68 -19.93 13.82
C ASN A 285 -3.14 -20.26 15.25
N SER A 286 -2.38 -21.08 15.98
CA SER A 286 -2.62 -21.39 17.39
C SER A 286 -2.46 -20.18 18.31
N ALA A 287 -1.49 -19.30 18.03
CA ALA A 287 -1.29 -18.05 18.77
C ALA A 287 -2.42 -17.03 18.51
N PHE A 288 -2.91 -16.94 17.27
CA PHE A 288 -4.01 -16.06 16.86
C PHE A 288 -5.34 -16.37 17.57
N VAL A 289 -5.68 -17.65 17.75
CA VAL A 289 -6.92 -18.11 18.44
C VAL A 289 -6.89 -17.79 19.95
N ARG A 290 -5.71 -17.74 20.59
CA ARG A 290 -5.60 -17.43 22.03
C ARG A 290 -5.68 -15.92 22.32
N ILE A 291 -5.27 -15.07 21.38
CA ILE A 291 -5.29 -13.61 21.53
C ILE A 291 -6.72 -13.06 21.33
N THR A 292 -7.50 -13.65 20.42
CA THR A 292 -8.87 -13.26 20.11
C THR A 292 -9.89 -13.57 21.22
N ASN A 293 -9.61 -14.56 22.08
CA ASN A 293 -10.48 -14.90 23.22
C ASN A 293 -10.32 -13.99 24.45
N ARG A 294 -9.42 -13.00 24.45
CA ARG A 294 -9.19 -12.07 25.58
C ARG A 294 -9.88 -10.70 25.45
N SER A 295 -10.49 -10.39 24.31
CA SER A 295 -11.03 -9.05 23.99
C SER A 295 -12.50 -8.82 24.37
N THR A 296 -13.11 -9.67 25.18
CA THR A 296 -14.46 -9.45 25.72
C THR A 296 -14.41 -9.03 27.20
N GLY A 297 -14.42 -7.72 27.47
CA GLY A 297 -14.52 -7.09 28.80
C GLY A 297 -14.82 -5.58 28.69
N PRO A 298 -15.50 -4.96 29.67
CA PRO A 298 -16.47 -3.88 29.42
C PRO A 298 -15.88 -2.48 29.21
N THR A 299 -16.65 -1.66 28.47
CA THR A 299 -16.46 -0.23 28.19
C THR A 299 -16.27 0.65 29.43
N PRO A 300 -15.34 1.61 29.44
CA PRO A 300 -15.33 2.70 30.42
C PRO A 300 -16.10 3.93 29.91
N THR A 301 -16.99 4.40 30.78
CA THR A 301 -17.77 5.64 30.71
C THR A 301 -16.96 6.90 31.08
N SER A 302 -17.30 7.99 30.39
CA SER A 302 -17.35 9.42 30.74
C SER A 302 -16.12 10.22 31.26
N LEU A 303 -15.82 11.25 30.45
CA LEU A 303 -15.47 12.66 30.72
C LEU A 303 -14.20 13.06 31.49
N SER A 304 -13.35 13.84 30.81
CA SER A 304 -12.71 15.05 31.39
C SER A 304 -12.49 16.12 30.30
N SER A 305 -12.59 17.38 30.74
CA SER A 305 -12.62 18.68 30.06
C SER A 305 -11.71 18.92 28.84
N ALA A 306 -12.21 19.77 27.93
CA ALA A 306 -11.56 20.28 26.74
C ALA A 306 -10.24 21.02 27.05
N ALA A 307 -9.11 20.36 26.78
CA ALA A 307 -7.86 20.99 26.42
C ALA A 307 -7.73 20.91 24.89
N ASP A 308 -7.21 21.97 24.26
CA ASP A 308 -7.11 22.12 22.80
C ASP A 308 -6.54 20.85 22.14
N VAL A 309 -7.40 20.13 21.44
CA VAL A 309 -6.98 18.95 20.68
C VAL A 309 -6.12 19.43 19.53
N PRO A 310 -4.87 18.93 19.38
CA PRO A 310 -4.01 19.33 18.26
C PRO A 310 -4.73 19.15 16.93
N ALA A 311 -4.83 20.22 16.15
CA ALA A 311 -5.50 20.25 14.86
C ALA A 311 -4.68 21.05 13.85
N VAL A 312 -4.86 20.75 12.57
CA VAL A 312 -4.35 21.56 11.46
C VAL A 312 -5.52 22.08 10.64
N CYS A 313 -5.51 23.35 10.30
CA CYS A 313 -6.54 23.99 9.50
C CYS A 313 -5.95 24.48 8.19
N TYR A 314 -6.65 24.25 7.10
CA TYR A 314 -6.29 24.77 5.79
C TYR A 314 -7.37 25.70 5.28
N GLU A 315 -6.94 26.78 4.64
CA GLU A 315 -7.83 27.72 3.98
C GLU A 315 -8.75 26.97 3.00
N ASP A 316 -10.03 27.34 2.99
CA ASP A 316 -11.12 26.73 2.20
C ASP A 316 -11.46 25.26 2.49
N ILE A 317 -10.60 24.50 3.18
CA ILE A 317 -10.74 23.04 3.40
C ILE A 317 -11.09 22.69 4.86
N ASP A 318 -11.11 23.66 5.79
CA ASP A 318 -11.51 23.50 7.20
C ASP A 318 -10.46 22.71 8.03
N CYS A 319 -10.73 22.40 9.29
CA CYS A 319 -9.78 21.84 10.24
C CYS A 319 -9.81 20.30 10.33
N PHE A 320 -8.67 19.69 10.66
CA PHE A 320 -8.48 18.27 10.91
C PHE A 320 -7.87 18.08 12.31
N ALA A 321 -8.64 17.49 13.21
CA ALA A 321 -8.23 17.27 14.59
C ALA A 321 -7.58 15.90 14.77
N LYS A 322 -6.60 15.81 15.67
CA LYS A 322 -5.88 14.56 16.00
C LYS A 322 -6.79 13.50 16.64
N ASN A 323 -7.90 13.91 17.26
CA ASN A 323 -8.94 13.00 17.76
C ASN A 323 -10.04 12.68 16.73
N GLY A 324 -9.86 13.09 15.47
CA GLY A 324 -10.81 12.91 14.38
C GLY A 324 -10.95 11.45 13.90
N PRO A 325 -11.55 11.24 12.71
CA PRO A 325 -11.84 9.92 12.18
C PRO A 325 -10.64 8.97 12.09
N LEU A 326 -9.44 9.50 11.81
CA LEU A 326 -8.19 8.73 11.68
C LEU A 326 -7.26 8.85 12.91
N ARG A 327 -7.82 9.08 14.09
CA ARG A 327 -7.05 9.29 15.35
C ARG A 327 -6.07 8.18 15.69
N HIS A 328 -6.37 6.94 15.30
CA HIS A 328 -5.51 5.77 15.55
C HIS A 328 -4.20 5.79 14.76
N ILE A 329 -4.14 6.54 13.64
CA ILE A 329 -2.90 6.73 12.88
C ILE A 329 -1.95 7.69 13.63
N GLY A 330 -2.51 8.66 14.39
CA GLY A 330 -1.74 9.58 15.20
C GLY A 330 -1.02 10.70 14.44
N THR A 331 -1.13 10.73 13.10
CA THR A 331 -0.61 11.80 12.22
C THR A 331 -1.75 12.64 11.64
N LEU A 332 -1.46 13.93 11.39
CA LEU A 332 -2.36 14.84 10.70
C LEU A 332 -2.07 14.81 9.19
N PRO A 333 -3.05 15.14 8.32
CA PRO A 333 -2.81 15.20 6.88
C PRO A 333 -1.78 16.27 6.51
N ALA A 334 -1.21 16.14 5.33
CA ALA A 334 -0.35 17.14 4.70
C ALA A 334 -1.17 18.36 4.19
N PRO A 335 -0.52 19.53 4.03
CA PRO A 335 -1.18 20.70 3.44
C PRO A 335 -1.59 20.46 1.98
N PRO A 336 -2.67 21.11 1.50
CA PRO A 336 -3.18 20.96 0.14
C PRO A 336 -2.14 21.15 -0.95
N ASP A 337 -1.20 22.10 -0.77
CA ASP A 337 -0.13 22.38 -1.75
C ASP A 337 0.90 21.24 -1.84
N LYS A 338 1.12 20.50 -0.74
CA LYS A 338 1.99 19.31 -0.73
C LYS A 338 1.29 18.12 -1.38
N ILE A 339 0.00 17.94 -1.11
CA ILE A 339 -0.82 16.90 -1.73
C ILE A 339 -1.00 17.17 -3.23
N ASN A 340 -1.08 18.44 -3.62
CA ASN A 340 -1.19 18.93 -4.98
C ASN A 340 -2.30 18.24 -5.79
N THR A 341 -3.52 18.20 -5.22
CA THR A 341 -4.68 17.58 -5.88
C THR A 341 -5.07 18.37 -7.13
N ARG A 342 -5.14 17.69 -8.27
CA ARG A 342 -5.54 18.24 -9.57
C ARG A 342 -6.75 17.50 -10.12
N PHE A 343 -7.56 18.20 -10.89
CA PHE A 343 -8.82 17.67 -11.43
C PHE A 343 -8.79 17.74 -12.96
N PHE A 344 -8.67 16.59 -13.62
CA PHE A 344 -8.62 16.52 -15.08
C PHE A 344 -9.96 16.09 -15.65
N ALA A 345 -10.66 17.01 -16.32
CA ALA A 345 -11.93 16.76 -16.98
C ALA A 345 -11.72 16.29 -18.42
N PHE A 346 -12.53 15.31 -18.82
CA PHE A 346 -12.62 14.77 -20.16
C PHE A 346 -14.09 14.80 -20.59
N SER A 347 -14.35 15.31 -21.78
CA SER A 347 -15.70 15.37 -22.33
C SER A 347 -15.93 14.25 -23.34
N ARG A 348 -17.19 13.89 -23.56
CA ARG A 348 -17.58 12.93 -24.62
C ARG A 348 -17.11 13.38 -26.01
N TYR A 349 -17.02 14.70 -26.23
CA TYR A 349 -16.61 15.29 -27.50
C TYR A 349 -15.09 15.39 -27.65
N SER A 350 -14.34 15.30 -26.56
CA SER A 350 -12.87 15.33 -26.55
C SER A 350 -12.34 14.36 -25.50
N THR A 351 -12.33 13.08 -25.85
CA THR A 351 -11.97 11.99 -24.92
C THR A 351 -10.47 11.91 -24.67
N GLY A 352 -9.64 12.38 -25.60
CA GLY A 352 -8.17 12.32 -25.55
C GLY A 352 -7.49 13.57 -24.96
N GLN A 353 -8.23 14.68 -24.78
CA GLN A 353 -7.68 15.91 -24.22
C GLN A 353 -8.17 16.09 -22.78
N ALA A 354 -7.22 16.28 -21.87
CA ALA A 354 -7.50 16.63 -20.48
C ALA A 354 -7.63 18.15 -20.32
N PHE A 355 -8.68 18.60 -19.64
CA PHE A 355 -8.86 19.99 -19.23
C PHE A 355 -8.76 20.09 -17.72
N GLU A 356 -7.82 20.87 -17.20
CA GLU A 356 -7.67 21.05 -15.76
C GLU A 356 -8.76 21.98 -15.21
N LEU A 357 -9.50 21.49 -14.21
CA LEU A 357 -10.47 22.27 -13.45
C LEU A 357 -9.76 22.90 -12.25
N ASN A 358 -9.98 24.20 -12.07
CA ASN A 358 -9.50 24.92 -10.90
C ASN A 358 -10.65 25.71 -10.27
N VAL A 359 -10.97 25.40 -9.02
CA VAL A 359 -12.05 26.05 -8.26
C VAL A 359 -11.80 27.57 -8.11
N LYS A 360 -10.53 28.00 -8.08
CA LYS A 360 -10.13 29.42 -8.03
C LYS A 360 -10.26 30.12 -9.38
N HIS A 361 -10.49 29.38 -10.48
CA HIS A 361 -10.69 29.92 -11.82
C HIS A 361 -12.03 29.43 -12.40
N PRO A 362 -13.17 30.08 -12.07
CA PRO A 362 -14.51 29.62 -12.43
C PRO A 362 -14.75 29.37 -13.93
N GLN A 363 -14.00 30.06 -14.80
CA GLN A 363 -14.04 29.84 -16.25
C GLN A 363 -13.66 28.40 -16.63
N SER A 364 -12.74 27.77 -15.89
CA SER A 364 -12.35 26.37 -16.12
C SER A 364 -13.50 25.38 -15.92
N LEU A 365 -14.48 25.72 -15.08
CA LEU A 365 -15.65 24.88 -14.77
C LEU A 365 -16.63 24.78 -15.95
N SER A 366 -16.48 25.64 -16.96
CA SER A 366 -17.40 25.69 -18.10
C SER A 366 -17.35 24.45 -19.00
N ILE A 367 -16.26 23.67 -18.92
CA ILE A 367 -16.13 22.39 -19.62
C ILE A 367 -17.16 21.36 -19.16
N VAL A 368 -17.65 21.48 -17.92
CA VAL A 368 -18.80 20.72 -17.43
C VAL A 368 -20.05 21.44 -17.92
N ALA A 369 -20.76 20.84 -18.88
CA ALA A 369 -21.99 21.43 -19.39
C ALA A 369 -23.11 21.36 -18.33
N GLN A 370 -24.10 22.25 -18.46
CA GLN A 370 -25.14 22.46 -17.45
C GLN A 370 -26.01 21.21 -17.23
N GLU A 371 -26.36 20.97 -15.96
CA GLU A 371 -27.23 19.90 -15.47
C GLU A 371 -26.81 18.46 -15.83
N GLN A 372 -25.53 18.24 -16.18
CA GLN A 372 -25.08 16.94 -16.68
C GLN A 372 -24.77 15.93 -15.58
N ALA A 373 -24.96 14.65 -15.94
CA ALA A 373 -24.40 13.51 -15.21
C ALA A 373 -22.87 13.56 -15.26
N LEU A 374 -22.26 13.48 -14.07
CA LEU A 374 -20.82 13.65 -13.86
C LEU A 374 -20.26 12.41 -13.18
N ALA A 375 -19.22 11.81 -13.78
CA ALA A 375 -18.45 10.76 -13.11
C ALA A 375 -17.12 11.33 -12.61
N ILE A 376 -16.73 10.97 -11.39
CA ILE A 376 -15.43 11.34 -10.82
C ILE A 376 -14.68 10.06 -10.47
N LEU A 377 -13.53 9.84 -11.11
CA LEU A 377 -12.65 8.70 -10.89
C LEU A 377 -11.50 9.09 -9.95
N ILE A 378 -11.27 8.29 -8.91
CA ILE A 378 -10.28 8.58 -7.86
C ILE A 378 -9.33 7.38 -7.75
N HIS A 379 -8.05 7.60 -8.03
CA HIS A 379 -7.04 6.54 -7.93
C HIS A 379 -6.64 6.25 -6.47
N GLY A 380 -5.86 5.18 -6.29
CA GLY A 380 -5.40 4.68 -4.99
C GLY A 380 -3.96 5.08 -4.63
N PHE A 381 -3.44 4.40 -3.61
CA PHE A 381 -2.02 4.48 -3.20
C PHE A 381 -1.07 4.14 -4.34
N ALA A 382 0.06 4.85 -4.44
CA ALA A 382 1.11 4.61 -5.43
C ALA A 382 0.61 4.57 -6.89
N ASN A 383 -0.44 5.33 -7.20
CA ASN A 383 -0.98 5.51 -8.54
C ASN A 383 -1.13 7.02 -8.84
N ASP A 384 -1.48 7.32 -10.08
CA ASP A 384 -1.75 8.66 -10.58
C ASP A 384 -2.95 8.67 -11.55
N ALA A 385 -3.23 9.82 -12.16
CA ALA A 385 -4.29 9.99 -13.14
C ALA A 385 -4.07 9.26 -14.48
N ASN A 386 -2.85 8.84 -14.79
CA ASN A 386 -2.48 8.13 -16.02
C ASN A 386 -2.60 6.61 -15.88
N LYS A 387 -3.04 6.10 -14.73
CA LYS A 387 -3.29 4.66 -14.52
C LYS A 387 -4.16 4.09 -15.65
N THR A 388 -3.61 3.13 -16.40
CA THR A 388 -4.22 2.54 -17.59
C THR A 388 -5.64 2.01 -17.34
N GLU A 389 -5.87 1.31 -16.23
CA GLU A 389 -7.20 0.79 -15.91
C GLU A 389 -8.23 1.89 -15.61
N LEU A 390 -7.78 3.01 -15.04
CA LEU A 390 -8.63 4.16 -14.74
C LEU A 390 -9.00 4.91 -16.03
N LEU A 391 -8.04 5.07 -16.95
CA LEU A 391 -8.27 5.64 -18.28
C LEU A 391 -9.22 4.77 -19.13
N ALA A 392 -9.09 3.44 -19.08
CA ALA A 392 -10.01 2.53 -19.76
C ALA A 392 -11.44 2.63 -19.20
N LEU A 393 -11.59 2.79 -17.87
CA LEU A 393 -12.89 3.02 -17.25
C LEU A 393 -13.46 4.39 -17.65
N LYS A 394 -12.64 5.45 -17.68
CA LYS A 394 -13.03 6.78 -18.20
C LYS A 394 -13.59 6.68 -19.61
N ASP A 395 -12.87 6.03 -20.52
CA ASP A 395 -13.31 5.86 -21.91
C ASP A 395 -14.63 5.09 -22.00
N SER A 396 -14.76 4.01 -21.22
CA SER A 396 -15.99 3.21 -21.19
C SER A 396 -17.19 3.98 -20.62
N LEU A 397 -16.97 4.84 -19.62
CA LEU A 397 -18.03 5.71 -19.08
C LEU A 397 -18.50 6.72 -20.13
N LEU A 398 -17.58 7.38 -20.83
CA LEU A 398 -17.93 8.37 -21.86
C LEU A 398 -18.63 7.73 -23.06
N TYR A 399 -18.29 6.49 -23.40
CA TYR A 399 -18.82 5.81 -24.57
C TYR A 399 -20.14 5.05 -24.32
N TYR A 400 -20.25 4.30 -23.21
CA TYR A 400 -21.37 3.36 -22.98
C TYR A 400 -22.46 3.87 -22.04
N THR A 401 -22.34 5.10 -21.52
CA THR A 401 -23.32 5.65 -20.55
C THR A 401 -23.86 7.00 -21.00
N TYR A 402 -24.70 7.63 -20.18
CA TYR A 402 -25.16 9.02 -20.37
C TYR A 402 -24.24 10.07 -19.71
N VAL A 403 -23.11 9.65 -19.15
CA VAL A 403 -22.10 10.56 -18.59
C VAL A 403 -21.45 11.37 -19.70
N ASN A 404 -21.55 12.68 -19.61
CA ASN A 404 -20.98 13.60 -20.62
C ASN A 404 -19.57 14.09 -20.24
N THR A 405 -19.26 14.11 -18.95
CA THR A 405 -17.96 14.52 -18.42
C THR A 405 -17.47 13.50 -17.40
N VAL A 406 -16.22 13.08 -17.54
CA VAL A 406 -15.50 12.31 -16.53
C VAL A 406 -14.38 13.17 -15.99
N ILE A 407 -14.27 13.28 -14.66
CA ILE A 407 -13.14 13.93 -13.98
C ILE A 407 -12.26 12.86 -13.37
N ILE A 408 -10.96 12.88 -13.64
CA ILE A 408 -9.97 12.09 -12.90
C ILE A 408 -9.32 12.99 -11.85
N VAL A 409 -9.32 12.53 -10.60
CA VAL A 409 -8.67 13.20 -9.47
C VAL A 409 -7.24 12.68 -9.35
N ASP A 410 -6.27 13.53 -9.68
CA ASP A 410 -4.85 13.27 -9.46
C ASP A 410 -4.45 13.80 -8.10
N TRP A 411 -4.10 12.90 -7.18
CA TRP A 411 -3.54 13.22 -5.88
C TRP A 411 -2.24 12.45 -5.65
N SER A 412 -1.55 12.10 -6.74
CA SER A 412 -0.34 11.26 -6.77
C SER A 412 0.74 11.70 -5.77
N ARG A 413 0.98 13.01 -5.62
CA ARG A 413 1.95 13.54 -4.62
C ARG A 413 1.54 13.24 -3.18
N GLY A 414 0.24 13.27 -2.87
CA GLY A 414 -0.28 12.86 -1.56
C GLY A 414 -0.42 11.34 -1.39
N ALA A 415 -0.28 10.57 -2.45
CA ALA A 415 -0.43 9.11 -2.51
C ALA A 415 0.91 8.36 -2.65
N LEU A 416 2.05 9.05 -2.55
CA LEU A 416 3.37 8.52 -2.86
C LEU A 416 3.74 7.31 -1.98
N ALA A 417 4.28 6.27 -2.61
CA ALA A 417 4.99 5.22 -1.91
C ALA A 417 6.33 5.74 -1.35
N PRO A 418 6.81 5.22 -0.20
CA PRO A 418 6.23 4.17 0.64
C PRO A 418 5.27 4.69 1.75
N TRP A 419 4.87 5.96 1.71
CA TRP A 419 4.21 6.67 2.82
C TRP A 419 2.71 6.36 2.98
N TYR A 420 2.36 5.10 3.22
CA TYR A 420 0.95 4.67 3.30
C TYR A 420 0.15 5.34 4.42
N THR A 421 0.75 5.55 5.60
CA THR A 421 0.08 6.22 6.73
C THR A 421 -0.25 7.68 6.41
N GLU A 422 0.68 8.40 5.78
CA GLU A 422 0.46 9.77 5.30
C GLU A 422 -0.57 9.80 4.17
N ALA A 423 -0.50 8.86 3.22
CA ALA A 423 -1.49 8.75 2.16
C ALA A 423 -2.90 8.47 2.71
N ALA A 424 -3.02 7.63 3.75
CA ALA A 424 -4.27 7.36 4.43
C ALA A 424 -4.83 8.63 5.12
N THR A 425 -4.00 9.43 5.81
CA THR A 425 -4.48 10.68 6.42
C THR A 425 -4.84 11.74 5.39
N ASN A 426 -4.08 11.83 4.30
CA ASN A 426 -4.32 12.74 3.17
C ASN A 426 -5.67 12.48 2.49
N THR A 427 -6.23 11.27 2.58
CA THR A 427 -7.56 10.97 2.02
C THR A 427 -8.65 11.92 2.52
N GLN A 428 -8.54 12.41 3.77
CA GLN A 428 -9.48 13.37 4.33
C GLN A 428 -9.42 14.72 3.58
N VAL A 429 -8.22 15.22 3.26
CA VAL A 429 -8.03 16.49 2.55
C VAL A 429 -8.56 16.37 1.12
N VAL A 430 -8.19 15.31 0.40
CA VAL A 430 -8.65 15.09 -0.98
C VAL A 430 -10.17 14.96 -1.04
N GLY A 431 -10.79 14.26 -0.08
CA GLY A 431 -12.24 14.13 -0.01
C GLY A 431 -12.95 15.49 0.16
N ARG A 432 -12.38 16.37 0.99
CA ARG A 432 -12.90 17.75 1.12
C ARG A 432 -12.70 18.56 -0.15
N GLN A 433 -11.56 18.45 -0.82
CA GLN A 433 -11.29 19.14 -2.10
C GLN A 433 -12.27 18.71 -3.21
N ILE A 434 -12.61 17.42 -3.30
CA ILE A 434 -13.66 16.93 -4.23
C ILE A 434 -15.01 17.58 -3.90
N THR A 435 -15.35 17.67 -2.61
CA THR A 435 -16.60 18.29 -2.18
C THR A 435 -16.66 19.77 -2.55
N LEU A 436 -15.55 20.51 -2.37
CA LEU A 436 -15.44 21.92 -2.76
C LEU A 436 -15.60 22.12 -4.27
N LEU A 437 -14.99 21.24 -5.07
CA LEU A 437 -15.16 21.25 -6.53
C LEU A 437 -16.63 21.07 -6.90
N VAL A 438 -17.30 20.04 -6.36
CA VAL A 438 -18.70 19.77 -6.67
C VAL A 438 -19.64 20.87 -6.16
N GLU A 439 -19.37 21.46 -5.00
CA GLU A 439 -20.12 22.62 -4.52
C GLU A 439 -19.95 23.82 -5.46
N SER A 440 -18.73 24.06 -5.97
CA SER A 440 -18.48 25.13 -6.94
C SER A 440 -19.21 24.87 -8.25
N LEU A 441 -19.18 23.65 -8.77
CA LEU A 441 -19.95 23.25 -9.95
C LEU A 441 -21.45 23.45 -9.74
N ARG A 442 -21.98 23.08 -8.57
CA ARG A 442 -23.39 23.27 -8.21
C ARG A 442 -23.79 24.74 -8.19
N ARG A 443 -22.98 25.60 -7.53
CA ARG A 443 -23.24 27.05 -7.46
C ARG A 443 -23.20 27.73 -8.82
N ASN A 444 -22.39 27.21 -9.74
CA ASN A 444 -22.29 27.69 -11.12
C ASN A 444 -23.30 27.05 -12.08
N GLY A 445 -24.32 26.34 -11.57
CA GLY A 445 -25.37 25.71 -12.37
C GLY A 445 -24.86 24.57 -13.28
N ARG A 446 -23.69 24.00 -12.99
CA ARG A 446 -23.06 22.99 -13.85
C ARG A 446 -23.57 21.58 -13.58
N THR A 447 -23.78 21.20 -12.33
CA THR A 447 -24.33 19.89 -11.98
C THR A 447 -25.06 19.91 -10.65
N ASN A 448 -26.04 19.03 -10.48
CA ASN A 448 -26.62 18.74 -9.18
C ASN A 448 -25.79 17.62 -8.51
N PRO A 449 -25.41 17.72 -7.23
CA PRO A 449 -24.70 16.65 -6.53
C PRO A 449 -25.37 15.26 -6.61
N PHE A 450 -26.69 15.23 -6.76
CA PHE A 450 -27.45 13.99 -7.01
C PHE A 450 -27.08 13.31 -8.34
N ASN A 451 -26.62 14.06 -9.34
CA ASN A 451 -26.20 13.55 -10.65
C ASN A 451 -24.71 13.16 -10.68
N VAL A 452 -24.01 13.22 -9.53
CA VAL A 452 -22.59 12.90 -9.41
C VAL A 452 -22.40 11.46 -8.95
N HIS A 453 -21.58 10.71 -9.70
CA HIS A 453 -21.16 9.35 -9.38
C HIS A 453 -19.65 9.32 -9.12
N LEU A 454 -19.25 9.08 -7.87
CA LEU A 454 -17.85 8.87 -7.49
C LEU A 454 -17.47 7.40 -7.67
N PHE A 455 -16.37 7.14 -8.38
CA PHE A 455 -15.74 5.81 -8.47
C PHE A 455 -14.39 5.88 -7.78
N GLY A 456 -14.31 5.28 -6.60
CA GLY A 456 -13.08 5.27 -5.81
C GLY A 456 -12.41 3.92 -5.85
N PHE A 457 -11.15 3.87 -6.29
CA PHE A 457 -10.33 2.66 -6.26
C PHE A 457 -9.38 2.67 -5.06
N SER A 458 -9.30 1.58 -4.29
CA SER A 458 -8.36 1.47 -3.17
C SER A 458 -8.53 2.60 -2.13
N LEU A 459 -7.50 3.37 -1.79
CA LEU A 459 -7.60 4.61 -0.99
C LEU A 459 -8.57 5.63 -1.60
N GLY A 460 -8.76 5.64 -2.92
CA GLY A 460 -9.74 6.47 -3.60
C GLY A 460 -11.19 6.19 -3.18
N ALA A 461 -11.51 4.95 -2.77
CA ALA A 461 -12.83 4.64 -2.19
C ALA A 461 -13.01 5.32 -0.83
N GLN A 462 -11.96 5.35 -0.02
CA GLN A 462 -11.98 6.04 1.28
C GLN A 462 -12.05 7.56 1.11
N ILE A 463 -11.36 8.11 0.10
CA ILE A 463 -11.52 9.51 -0.33
C ILE A 463 -12.98 9.82 -0.69
N ALA A 464 -13.63 8.97 -1.48
CA ALA A 464 -15.05 9.14 -1.81
C ALA A 464 -15.94 9.12 -0.55
N GLY A 465 -15.64 8.25 0.42
CA GLY A 465 -16.30 8.23 1.72
C GLY A 465 -16.12 9.52 2.51
N PHE A 466 -14.90 10.07 2.57
CA PHE A 466 -14.66 11.37 3.22
C PHE A 466 -15.33 12.53 2.49
N ALA A 467 -15.38 12.50 1.16
CA ALA A 467 -16.14 13.48 0.38
C ALA A 467 -17.63 13.44 0.78
N GLY A 468 -18.23 12.24 0.79
CA GLY A 468 -19.63 12.05 1.16
C GLY A 468 -19.97 12.48 2.60
N LYS A 469 -19.08 12.21 3.56
CA LYS A 469 -19.24 12.70 4.95
C LYS A 469 -19.17 14.22 5.02
N TYR A 470 -18.18 14.82 4.35
CA TYR A 470 -17.96 16.26 4.40
C TYR A 470 -19.08 17.03 3.69
N SER A 471 -19.59 16.56 2.55
CA SER A 471 -20.70 17.21 1.85
C SER A 471 -21.95 17.31 2.71
N GLN A 472 -22.27 16.24 3.44
CA GLN A 472 -23.40 16.20 4.35
C GLN A 472 -23.18 17.10 5.56
N MET A 473 -21.98 17.07 6.14
CA MET A 473 -21.67 17.87 7.31
C MET A 473 -21.67 19.37 7.00
N LYS A 474 -20.98 19.78 5.92
CA LYS A 474 -20.75 21.19 5.54
C LYS A 474 -21.89 21.81 4.74
N TYR A 475 -22.41 21.09 3.73
CA TYR A 475 -23.33 21.67 2.74
C TYR A 475 -24.73 21.05 2.75
N LYS A 476 -24.99 20.07 3.63
CA LYS A 476 -26.30 19.41 3.81
C LYS A 476 -26.84 18.73 2.56
N TRP A 477 -25.97 18.26 1.66
CA TRP A 477 -26.35 17.45 0.51
C TRP A 477 -25.50 16.16 0.40
N LYS A 478 -25.99 15.18 -0.36
CA LYS A 478 -25.35 13.90 -0.63
C LYS A 478 -25.01 13.75 -2.11
N PHE A 479 -23.91 13.05 -2.39
CA PHE A 479 -23.64 12.53 -3.73
C PHE A 479 -24.72 11.52 -4.14
N GLY A 480 -25.05 11.47 -5.42
CA GLY A 480 -25.98 10.47 -5.96
C GLY A 480 -25.50 9.05 -5.74
N ARG A 481 -24.25 8.78 -6.11
CA ARG A 481 -23.69 7.43 -6.02
C ARG A 481 -22.19 7.39 -5.70
N ILE A 482 -21.79 6.42 -4.90
CA ILE A 482 -20.38 6.02 -4.73
C ILE A 482 -20.24 4.54 -5.11
N SER A 483 -19.36 4.24 -6.06
CA SER A 483 -18.89 2.87 -6.31
C SER A 483 -17.50 2.66 -5.72
N ALA A 484 -17.41 1.78 -4.73
CA ALA A 484 -16.16 1.39 -4.09
C ALA A 484 -15.52 0.22 -4.85
N LEU A 485 -14.44 0.50 -5.56
CA LEU A 485 -13.69 -0.49 -6.34
C LEU A 485 -12.55 -1.01 -5.48
N ASP A 486 -12.82 -2.09 -4.76
CA ASP A 486 -11.93 -2.74 -3.78
C ASP A 486 -11.34 -1.73 -2.79
N ALA A 487 -12.21 -1.13 -1.97
CA ALA A 487 -11.81 -0.12 -0.99
C ALA A 487 -10.67 -0.63 -0.10
N ALA A 488 -9.67 0.20 0.19
CA ALA A 488 -8.55 -0.23 1.02
C ALA A 488 -9.00 -0.58 2.45
N GLY A 489 -8.62 -1.77 2.93
CA GLY A 489 -8.85 -2.23 4.30
C GLY A 489 -7.84 -1.69 5.33
N PRO A 490 -6.51 -1.72 5.08
CA PRO A 490 -5.51 -1.34 6.07
C PRO A 490 -5.67 0.11 6.57
N LEU A 491 -5.63 0.31 7.89
CA LEU A 491 -5.88 1.59 8.59
C LEU A 491 -7.33 2.13 8.53
N PHE A 492 -8.25 1.40 7.92
CA PHE A 492 -9.67 1.80 7.78
C PHE A 492 -10.60 0.79 8.46
N GLU A 493 -10.45 -0.48 8.14
CA GLU A 493 -11.29 -1.55 8.68
C GLU A 493 -11.10 -1.69 10.19
N GLY A 494 -12.21 -1.79 10.93
CA GLY A 494 -12.20 -1.86 12.39
C GLY A 494 -12.16 -0.50 13.10
N TYR A 495 -12.07 0.62 12.38
CA TYR A 495 -12.02 1.97 12.97
C TYR A 495 -13.25 2.81 12.57
N PRO A 496 -14.34 2.79 13.38
CA PRO A 496 -15.58 3.49 13.05
C PRO A 496 -15.38 4.97 12.72
N GLY A 497 -16.05 5.44 11.66
CA GLY A 497 -15.97 6.81 11.17
C GLY A 497 -14.81 7.08 10.22
N SER A 498 -13.78 6.21 10.19
CA SER A 498 -12.59 6.40 9.36
C SER A 498 -12.78 5.98 7.90
N TYR A 499 -13.80 5.18 7.59
CA TYR A 499 -13.96 4.50 6.30
C TYR A 499 -15.31 4.80 5.63
N LEU A 500 -15.40 4.56 4.33
CA LEU A 500 -16.62 4.67 3.52
C LEU A 500 -17.75 3.79 4.08
N THR A 501 -18.95 4.34 4.17
CA THR A 501 -20.16 3.59 4.56
C THR A 501 -21.34 3.93 3.65
N LYS A 502 -22.39 3.11 3.70
CA LYS A 502 -23.63 3.34 2.94
C LYS A 502 -24.26 4.72 3.18
N SER A 503 -24.02 5.38 4.32
CA SER A 503 -24.58 6.71 4.57
C SER A 503 -23.92 7.83 3.77
N ASP A 504 -22.77 7.60 3.14
CA ASP A 504 -21.94 8.64 2.53
C ASP A 504 -22.49 9.13 1.17
N ALA A 505 -23.45 8.42 0.58
CA ALA A 505 -24.19 8.84 -0.61
C ALA A 505 -25.64 8.33 -0.58
N TYR A 506 -26.45 8.70 -1.57
CA TYR A 506 -27.80 8.13 -1.75
C TYR A 506 -27.75 6.64 -2.10
N PHE A 507 -26.76 6.23 -2.89
CA PHE A 507 -26.48 4.83 -3.19
C PHE A 507 -24.98 4.55 -3.11
N VAL A 508 -24.62 3.41 -2.52
CA VAL A 508 -23.23 2.97 -2.37
C VAL A 508 -23.16 1.51 -2.77
N ASP A 509 -22.35 1.18 -3.74
CA ASP A 509 -22.09 -0.20 -4.17
C ASP A 509 -20.60 -0.53 -4.09
N ALA A 510 -20.26 -1.69 -3.55
CA ALA A 510 -18.88 -2.10 -3.36
C ALA A 510 -18.56 -3.37 -4.15
N ILE A 511 -17.38 -3.41 -4.77
CA ILE A 511 -16.84 -4.61 -5.41
C ILE A 511 -15.58 -5.01 -4.65
N HIS A 512 -15.63 -6.13 -3.95
CA HIS A 512 -14.52 -6.68 -3.18
C HIS A 512 -13.80 -7.72 -4.03
N THR A 513 -12.53 -7.49 -4.36
CA THR A 513 -11.73 -8.42 -5.19
C THR A 513 -10.47 -8.91 -4.51
N SER A 514 -9.98 -8.18 -3.49
CA SER A 514 -8.89 -8.61 -2.62
C SER A 514 -9.21 -8.44 -1.13
N ALA A 515 -10.47 -8.66 -0.75
CA ALA A 515 -10.91 -8.59 0.63
C ALA A 515 -10.10 -9.52 1.54
N GLY A 516 -9.70 -8.99 2.70
CA GLY A 516 -9.06 -9.77 3.75
C GLY A 516 -8.09 -8.93 4.56
N ASN A 517 -7.46 -9.58 5.53
CA ASN A 517 -6.52 -8.94 6.45
C ASN A 517 -5.08 -9.38 6.19
N ASN A 518 -4.85 -10.23 5.19
CA ASN A 518 -3.55 -10.77 4.85
C ASN A 518 -2.93 -10.02 3.66
N ILE A 519 -2.50 -8.77 3.91
CA ILE A 519 -1.82 -7.86 2.94
C ILE A 519 -0.78 -8.58 2.07
N LEU A 520 -0.16 -9.54 2.71
CA LEU A 520 0.89 -10.45 2.32
C LEU A 520 0.52 -11.44 1.22
N LYS A 521 -0.75 -11.85 1.19
CA LYS A 521 -1.37 -12.65 0.12
C LYS A 521 -1.99 -11.76 -0.96
N GLY A 522 -1.71 -10.45 -0.90
CA GLY A 522 -2.36 -9.43 -1.71
C GLY A 522 -3.77 -9.08 -1.24
N GLU A 523 -4.18 -9.46 -0.02
CA GLU A 523 -5.49 -9.09 0.53
C GLU A 523 -5.43 -7.64 1.06
N LEU A 524 -5.73 -6.69 0.17
CA LEU A 524 -5.63 -5.24 0.43
C LEU A 524 -7.01 -4.58 0.59
N GLY A 525 -8.07 -5.28 0.17
CA GLY A 525 -9.44 -4.82 0.17
C GLY A 525 -10.11 -4.96 1.52
N PHE A 526 -11.07 -4.07 1.78
CA PHE A 526 -11.94 -4.09 2.95
C PHE A 526 -12.78 -5.38 2.94
N LEU A 527 -12.85 -6.09 4.07
CA LEU A 527 -13.54 -7.37 4.18
C LEU A 527 -15.04 -7.22 4.42
N GLY A 528 -15.39 -6.37 5.39
CA GLY A 528 -16.78 -6.12 5.78
C GLY A 528 -17.62 -5.43 4.70
N PRO A 529 -18.96 -5.50 4.81
CA PRO A 529 -19.84 -4.74 3.93
C PRO A 529 -19.75 -3.25 4.25
N ILE A 530 -19.59 -2.42 3.22
CA ILE A 530 -19.49 -0.96 3.30
C ILE A 530 -20.58 -0.26 2.51
N GLY A 531 -21.28 -0.97 1.62
CA GLY A 531 -22.30 -0.42 0.73
C GLY A 531 -23.75 -0.66 1.18
N HIS A 532 -24.66 -0.15 0.35
CA HIS A 532 -26.03 -0.65 0.28
C HIS A 532 -26.05 -2.05 -0.34
N ILE A 533 -25.13 -2.31 -1.27
CA ILE A 533 -24.90 -3.61 -1.88
C ILE A 533 -23.39 -3.87 -2.01
N ASP A 534 -22.98 -5.08 -1.65
CA ASP A 534 -21.57 -5.48 -1.61
C ASP A 534 -21.40 -6.75 -2.43
N PHE A 535 -20.57 -6.69 -3.47
CA PHE A 535 -20.31 -7.78 -4.39
C PHE A 535 -18.97 -8.45 -4.08
N TYR A 536 -18.99 -9.77 -3.93
CA TYR A 536 -17.82 -10.60 -3.63
C TYR A 536 -17.58 -11.61 -4.78
N PRO A 537 -17.07 -11.15 -5.95
CA PRO A 537 -16.67 -12.04 -7.03
C PRO A 537 -15.60 -13.02 -6.55
N ASN A 538 -15.84 -14.31 -6.73
CA ASN A 538 -14.93 -15.40 -6.35
C ASN A 538 -14.54 -15.34 -4.86
N ASN A 539 -15.53 -15.23 -3.98
CA ASN A 539 -15.37 -15.00 -2.53
C ASN A 539 -14.78 -13.63 -2.17
N GLY A 540 -14.52 -12.78 -3.16
CA GLY A 540 -13.98 -11.44 -2.99
C GLY A 540 -12.50 -11.38 -2.63
N THR A 541 -11.76 -12.50 -2.65
CA THR A 541 -10.36 -12.54 -2.20
C THR A 541 -9.36 -12.85 -3.32
N ARG A 542 -9.57 -13.94 -4.07
CA ARG A 542 -8.63 -14.40 -5.11
C ARG A 542 -9.34 -14.56 -6.44
N GLN A 543 -8.93 -13.74 -7.41
CA GLN A 543 -9.55 -13.62 -8.70
C GLN A 543 -8.93 -14.59 -9.72
N PRO A 544 -9.72 -15.25 -10.59
CA PRO A 544 -9.23 -16.23 -11.55
C PRO A 544 -8.10 -15.74 -12.46
N ARG A 545 -8.11 -14.45 -12.84
CA ARG A 545 -7.05 -13.83 -13.65
C ARG A 545 -5.69 -13.82 -12.95
N CYS A 546 -5.68 -13.90 -11.62
CA CYS A 546 -4.52 -13.67 -10.77
C CYS A 546 -3.96 -14.96 -10.14
N GLN A 547 -4.56 -16.13 -10.40
CA GLN A 547 -4.22 -17.40 -9.73
C GLN A 547 -2.76 -17.84 -9.84
N LYS A 548 -2.00 -17.39 -10.85
CA LYS A 548 -0.57 -17.68 -11.01
C LYS A 548 0.37 -16.75 -10.23
N ARG A 549 -0.16 -15.72 -9.55
CA ARG A 549 0.63 -14.68 -8.87
C ARG A 549 0.36 -14.76 -7.36
N ILE A 550 1.27 -15.35 -6.60
CA ILE A 550 1.08 -15.64 -5.16
C ILE A 550 1.07 -14.35 -4.32
N VAL A 551 1.83 -13.34 -4.72
CA VAL A 551 1.88 -12.00 -4.11
C VAL A 551 1.75 -10.96 -5.22
N SER A 552 0.60 -10.31 -5.34
CA SER A 552 0.37 -9.33 -6.40
C SER A 552 -0.82 -8.42 -6.09
N THR A 553 -0.73 -7.16 -6.52
CA THR A 553 -1.88 -6.24 -6.58
C THR A 553 -2.89 -6.61 -7.68
N CYS A 554 -2.71 -7.74 -8.37
CA CYS A 554 -3.61 -8.19 -9.44
C CYS A 554 -5.05 -8.38 -8.96
N ASP A 555 -5.24 -9.03 -7.79
CA ASP A 555 -6.57 -9.23 -7.21
C ASP A 555 -7.20 -7.88 -6.89
N HIS A 556 -6.41 -6.95 -6.35
CA HIS A 556 -6.85 -5.59 -6.06
C HIS A 556 -7.33 -4.82 -7.31
N ASN A 557 -6.52 -4.84 -8.38
CA ASN A 557 -6.87 -4.18 -9.65
C ASN A 557 -8.06 -4.81 -10.37
N SER A 558 -8.47 -6.04 -10.01
CA SER A 558 -9.58 -6.73 -10.69
C SER A 558 -10.91 -6.00 -10.58
N ALA A 559 -11.14 -5.21 -9.52
CA ALA A 559 -12.35 -4.40 -9.39
C ALA A 559 -12.49 -3.35 -10.51
N LEU A 560 -11.39 -2.70 -10.94
CA LEU A 560 -11.40 -1.77 -12.07
C LEU A 560 -11.75 -2.50 -13.39
N TYR A 561 -11.13 -3.66 -13.62
CA TYR A 561 -11.41 -4.47 -14.81
C TYR A 561 -12.86 -4.97 -14.86
N TYR A 562 -13.42 -5.36 -13.72
CA TYR A 562 -14.81 -5.82 -13.65
C TYR A 562 -15.79 -4.65 -13.84
N MET A 563 -15.51 -3.48 -13.28
CA MET A 563 -16.33 -2.29 -13.52
C MET A 563 -16.29 -1.86 -14.99
N GLU A 564 -15.12 -1.76 -15.61
CA GLU A 564 -14.98 -1.44 -17.04
C GLU A 564 -15.70 -2.47 -17.91
N SER A 565 -15.51 -3.77 -17.64
CA SER A 565 -16.13 -4.82 -18.43
C SER A 565 -17.65 -4.86 -18.26
N SER A 566 -18.17 -4.48 -17.08
CA SER A 566 -19.62 -4.37 -16.84
C SER A 566 -20.30 -3.31 -17.71
N LEU A 567 -19.54 -2.31 -18.17
CA LEU A 567 -19.99 -1.30 -19.14
C LEU A 567 -19.83 -1.83 -20.56
N ARG A 568 -18.58 -2.11 -20.95
CA ARG A 568 -18.22 -2.39 -22.34
C ARG A 568 -18.83 -3.68 -22.89
N SER A 569 -19.07 -4.66 -22.04
CA SER A 569 -19.59 -5.97 -22.45
C SER A 569 -21.05 -6.21 -22.03
N ALA A 570 -21.77 -5.20 -21.53
CA ALA A 570 -23.11 -5.33 -20.94
C ALA A 570 -24.11 -6.10 -21.83
N ALA A 571 -24.05 -5.89 -23.16
CA ALA A 571 -24.94 -6.53 -24.12
C ALA A 571 -24.77 -8.06 -24.22
N ASN A 572 -23.55 -8.56 -24.02
CA ASN A 572 -23.18 -9.95 -24.25
C ASN A 572 -22.78 -10.70 -22.96
N CYS A 573 -22.53 -9.96 -21.88
CA CYS A 573 -21.88 -10.47 -20.69
C CYS A 573 -22.37 -9.71 -19.46
N THR A 574 -23.10 -10.41 -18.58
CA THR A 574 -23.68 -9.81 -17.37
C THR A 574 -23.14 -10.49 -16.12
N PHE A 575 -22.61 -9.68 -15.19
CA PHE A 575 -22.11 -10.11 -13.88
C PHE A 575 -23.26 -10.32 -12.89
N VAL A 576 -24.08 -11.33 -13.15
CA VAL A 576 -25.21 -11.69 -12.28
C VAL A 576 -24.67 -12.23 -10.95
N ALA A 577 -25.08 -11.61 -9.86
CA ALA A 577 -24.72 -11.96 -8.50
C ALA A 577 -25.98 -12.24 -7.66
N PHE A 578 -25.84 -13.16 -6.71
CA PHE A 578 -26.93 -13.66 -5.89
C PHE A 578 -26.73 -13.25 -4.44
N LYS A 579 -27.79 -12.77 -3.82
CA LYS A 579 -27.79 -12.49 -2.39
C LYS A 579 -27.62 -13.80 -1.61
N CYS A 580 -26.62 -13.85 -0.74
CA CYS A 580 -26.35 -15.00 0.13
C CYS A 580 -25.79 -14.52 1.47
N ASN A 581 -25.87 -15.36 2.51
CA ASN A 581 -25.22 -15.07 3.78
C ASN A 581 -23.71 -15.37 3.75
N SER A 582 -23.28 -16.27 2.86
CA SER A 582 -21.87 -16.63 2.69
C SER A 582 -21.57 -17.15 1.30
N TRP A 583 -20.28 -17.15 0.95
CA TRP A 583 -19.76 -17.81 -0.24
C TRP A 583 -20.08 -19.31 -0.27
N LEU A 584 -20.07 -19.99 0.88
CA LEU A 584 -20.36 -21.42 0.96
C LEU A 584 -21.80 -21.74 0.56
N GLU A 585 -22.77 -20.91 0.98
CA GLU A 585 -24.16 -21.02 0.53
C GLU A 585 -24.30 -20.78 -0.97
N TYR A 586 -23.56 -19.80 -1.50
CA TYR A 586 -23.53 -19.52 -2.93
C TYR A 586 -23.02 -20.73 -3.74
N VAL A 587 -21.86 -21.29 -3.40
CA VAL A 587 -21.29 -22.43 -4.16
C VAL A 587 -22.05 -23.74 -3.95
N SER A 588 -22.77 -23.90 -2.84
CA SER A 588 -23.67 -25.04 -2.61
C SER A 588 -25.04 -24.90 -3.26
N GLY A 589 -25.30 -23.79 -3.96
CA GLY A 589 -26.55 -23.58 -4.70
C GLY A 589 -27.77 -23.30 -3.82
N LYS A 590 -27.56 -22.88 -2.56
CA LYS A 590 -28.64 -22.54 -1.63
C LYS A 590 -29.27 -21.17 -1.92
N CYS A 591 -28.60 -20.34 -2.69
CA CYS A 591 -29.10 -19.01 -3.06
C CYS A 591 -29.88 -19.05 -4.38
N SER A 592 -30.92 -18.23 -4.49
CA SER A 592 -31.76 -18.16 -5.70
C SER A 592 -32.23 -16.75 -6.00
N ASP A 593 -32.72 -16.53 -7.23
CA ASP A 593 -33.32 -15.27 -7.68
C ASP A 593 -34.42 -14.74 -6.74
N ARG A 594 -35.10 -15.64 -6.01
CA ARG A 594 -36.16 -15.27 -5.06
C ARG A 594 -35.65 -14.58 -3.80
N ILE A 595 -34.39 -14.82 -3.42
CA ILE A 595 -33.75 -14.23 -2.23
C ILE A 595 -33.21 -12.84 -2.56
N GLY A 596 -32.67 -12.68 -3.77
CA GLY A 596 -32.14 -11.42 -4.26
C GLY A 596 -31.16 -11.64 -5.40
N VAL A 597 -31.33 -10.88 -6.49
CA VAL A 597 -30.44 -10.89 -7.65
C VAL A 597 -30.06 -9.45 -7.98
N ALA A 598 -28.79 -9.25 -8.30
CA ALA A 598 -28.25 -7.98 -8.72
C ALA A 598 -27.21 -8.16 -9.82
N VAL A 599 -26.97 -7.10 -10.58
CA VAL A 599 -25.90 -7.06 -11.59
C VAL A 599 -24.74 -6.27 -10.98
N MET A 600 -23.61 -6.93 -10.78
CA MET A 600 -22.38 -6.26 -10.32
C MET A 600 -21.87 -5.28 -11.39
N GLY A 601 -21.37 -4.13 -10.95
CA GLY A 601 -20.80 -3.10 -11.82
C GLY A 601 -21.73 -1.92 -12.02
N TYR A 602 -21.68 -1.29 -13.20
CA TYR A 602 -22.38 -0.02 -13.43
C TYR A 602 -23.90 -0.09 -13.22
N LEU A 603 -24.54 -1.21 -13.57
CA LEU A 603 -25.98 -1.41 -13.42
C LEU A 603 -26.44 -1.84 -12.02
N SER A 604 -25.55 -1.84 -11.01
CA SER A 604 -25.90 -2.27 -9.64
C SER A 604 -26.98 -1.39 -8.98
N VAL A 605 -27.17 -0.15 -9.44
CA VAL A 605 -28.24 0.76 -8.99
C VAL A 605 -29.65 0.20 -9.25
N LEU A 606 -29.78 -0.74 -10.20
CA LEU A 606 -31.04 -1.43 -10.50
C LEU A 606 -31.37 -2.56 -9.50
N ALA A 607 -30.48 -2.82 -8.53
CA ALA A 607 -30.68 -3.87 -7.53
C ALA A 607 -31.91 -3.58 -6.66
N ARG A 608 -32.75 -4.59 -6.49
CA ARG A 608 -33.97 -4.52 -5.66
C ARG A 608 -33.75 -4.93 -4.21
N SER A 609 -32.59 -5.51 -3.92
CA SER A 609 -32.23 -5.99 -2.59
C SER A 609 -30.78 -5.64 -2.30
N GLY A 610 -30.53 -5.05 -1.14
CA GLY A 610 -29.18 -4.79 -0.64
C GLY A 610 -28.54 -5.98 0.08
N GLY A 611 -27.34 -5.75 0.59
CA GLY A 611 -26.51 -6.72 1.32
C GLY A 611 -25.53 -7.48 0.43
N ASN A 612 -25.02 -8.59 0.95
CA ASN A 612 -23.91 -9.32 0.33
C ASN A 612 -24.37 -10.16 -0.85
N HIS A 613 -23.72 -9.96 -1.99
CA HIS A 613 -23.97 -10.68 -3.23
C HIS A 613 -22.71 -11.39 -3.70
N TYR A 614 -22.85 -12.64 -4.13
CA TYR A 614 -21.74 -13.47 -4.58
C TYR A 614 -21.93 -13.89 -6.03
N LEU A 615 -20.81 -14.02 -6.73
CA LEU A 615 -20.76 -14.44 -8.12
C LEU A 615 -19.41 -15.09 -8.43
N LYS A 616 -19.34 -15.82 -9.54
CA LYS A 616 -18.07 -16.25 -10.13
C LYS A 616 -17.73 -15.35 -11.31
N THR A 617 -16.44 -15.18 -11.56
CA THR A 617 -15.91 -14.61 -12.80
C THR A 617 -14.92 -15.60 -13.44
N THR A 618 -14.44 -15.28 -14.64
CA THR A 618 -13.45 -16.07 -15.38
C THR A 618 -12.14 -15.31 -15.46
N ALA A 619 -11.05 -15.98 -15.86
CA ALA A 619 -9.72 -15.38 -15.92
C ALA A 619 -9.50 -14.45 -17.13
N LYS A 620 -10.35 -14.57 -18.16
CA LYS A 620 -10.21 -13.85 -19.43
C LYS A 620 -11.35 -12.87 -19.62
N TYR A 621 -11.06 -11.75 -20.25
CA TYR A 621 -12.08 -10.80 -20.70
C TYR A 621 -13.15 -11.53 -21.53
N PRO A 622 -14.46 -11.26 -21.36
CA PRO A 622 -15.09 -10.21 -20.55
C PRO A 622 -15.37 -10.59 -19.09
N PHE A 623 -14.69 -11.60 -18.55
CA PHE A 623 -14.70 -12.04 -17.15
C PHE A 623 -16.05 -12.54 -16.58
N CYS A 624 -17.22 -12.19 -17.11
CA CYS A 624 -18.46 -12.74 -16.56
C CYS A 624 -18.52 -14.25 -16.75
N TRP A 625 -19.18 -14.90 -15.80
CA TRP A 625 -19.47 -16.32 -15.89
C TRP A 625 -20.77 -16.52 -16.68
N ASP A 626 -20.66 -16.87 -17.96
CA ASP A 626 -21.84 -17.03 -18.85
C ASP A 626 -22.86 -18.02 -18.26
N TYR A 627 -24.14 -17.79 -18.56
CA TYR A 627 -25.29 -18.62 -18.21
C TYR A 627 -25.10 -20.10 -18.58
N LYS A 628 -24.45 -20.40 -19.73
CA LYS A 628 -24.13 -21.78 -20.11
C LYS A 628 -23.23 -22.47 -19.07
N LEU A 629 -22.25 -21.75 -18.52
CA LEU A 629 -21.36 -22.23 -17.47
C LEU A 629 -22.09 -22.34 -16.12
N ARG A 630 -23.00 -21.41 -15.80
CA ARG A 630 -23.84 -21.49 -14.57
C ARG A 630 -24.74 -22.73 -14.55
N ARG A 631 -25.38 -23.02 -15.70
CA ARG A 631 -26.27 -24.18 -15.86
C ARG A 631 -25.58 -25.52 -15.57
N LYS A 632 -24.34 -25.69 -16.04
CA LYS A 632 -23.58 -26.93 -15.88
C LYS A 632 -23.22 -27.21 -14.42
N GLN A 633 -23.00 -26.14 -13.62
CA GLN A 633 -22.61 -26.26 -12.21
C GLN A 633 -23.81 -26.44 -11.26
N PHE A 634 -24.90 -25.70 -11.47
CA PHE A 634 -26.04 -25.70 -10.55
C PHE A 634 -27.20 -26.62 -10.97
N GLY A 635 -27.04 -27.43 -12.03
CA GLY A 635 -28.05 -28.41 -12.45
C GLY A 635 -29.43 -27.81 -12.77
N ILE A 636 -29.49 -26.52 -13.14
CA ILE A 636 -30.75 -25.79 -13.34
C ILE A 636 -31.51 -26.39 -14.52
N LYS A 637 -32.51 -27.24 -14.21
CA LYS A 637 -33.53 -27.71 -15.15
C LYS A 637 -34.50 -26.56 -15.47
N THR A 638 -34.92 -26.52 -16.72
CA THR A 638 -35.51 -25.37 -17.43
C THR A 638 -36.75 -24.74 -16.80
N ASN A 639 -36.80 -23.40 -16.83
CA ASN A 639 -37.94 -22.72 -17.47
C ASN A 639 -37.46 -21.48 -18.26
N LYS A 640 -37.36 -21.66 -19.57
CA LYS A 640 -36.50 -20.93 -20.53
C LYS A 640 -36.86 -19.47 -20.83
N ARG A 641 -37.89 -18.86 -20.24
CA ARG A 641 -38.47 -17.61 -20.80
C ARG A 641 -38.81 -16.47 -19.84
N LYS A 642 -39.00 -16.67 -18.54
CA LYS A 642 -39.52 -15.59 -17.66
C LYS A 642 -38.47 -14.71 -16.96
N SER A 643 -37.30 -15.22 -16.60
CA SER A 643 -36.33 -14.42 -15.82
C SER A 643 -35.49 -13.47 -16.71
N MET A 644 -35.08 -13.90 -17.91
CA MET A 644 -34.35 -13.04 -18.85
C MET A 644 -35.21 -12.05 -19.62
N SER A 645 -36.51 -12.29 -19.86
CA SER A 645 -37.37 -11.30 -20.55
C SER A 645 -37.59 -10.07 -19.69
N VAL A 646 -37.67 -10.25 -18.37
CA VAL A 646 -37.84 -9.16 -17.39
C VAL A 646 -36.56 -8.33 -17.24
N LEU A 647 -35.37 -8.96 -17.32
CA LEU A 647 -34.09 -8.25 -17.27
C LEU A 647 -33.66 -7.64 -18.62
N LYS A 648 -33.84 -8.35 -19.75
CA LYS A 648 -33.53 -7.79 -21.09
C LYS A 648 -34.49 -6.69 -21.51
N GLY A 649 -35.78 -6.79 -21.18
CA GLY A 649 -36.75 -5.73 -21.48
C GLY A 649 -36.42 -4.41 -20.79
N ARG A 650 -35.77 -4.45 -19.61
CA ARG A 650 -35.44 -3.30 -18.76
C ARG A 650 -34.01 -2.78 -18.91
N ILE A 651 -33.15 -3.49 -19.64
CA ILE A 651 -31.84 -2.97 -20.05
C ILE A 651 -31.98 -2.15 -21.35
N ASN A 652 -33.08 -2.39 -22.09
CA ASN A 652 -33.43 -1.64 -23.31
C ASN A 652 -34.37 -0.44 -23.04
N GLU A 653 -35.02 -0.37 -21.86
CA GLU A 653 -35.66 0.83 -21.30
C GLU A 653 -34.63 1.59 -20.45
#